data_AF-A0A7Z0D4G9-F1
#
_entry.id   AF-A0A7Z0D4G9-F1
#
_cell.length_a   1.000
_cell.length_b   1.000
_cell.length_c   1.000
_cell.angle_alpha   90.00
_cell.angle_beta   90.00
_cell.angle_gamma   90.00
#
_symmetry.space_group_name_H-M   'P 1'
#
loop_
_entity.id
_entity.type
_entity.pdbx_description
1 polymer ?
#
loop_
_entity_poly.entity_id
_entity_poly.type
_entity_poly.pdbx_seq_one_letter_code
_entity_poly.pdbx_strand_id
1 'polypeptide(L)'
;MSTDKPVPGAPSSVTPQIAEPTKPHPAPSPKADQQGPKRVSPTGRPSAAADADSQTGEYLTTAQGLRLHDTDHSLKAGDRGPTLLQDHHLREKITHFDHERIPERVVHARGAGAHGTFRSYGTAAGLTSASFLSSEVETPVFVRFSTVVGSRGSADAVRDTRGFATKFYTDEGTFDLVGNNIPVFFIQDGIKFPDVVHAAKPHPDREIPQAQSAHDTFWDFVSLHTEAQAHTMWFMADRGIPRSFRMMEGFGIHTFRMINADGETSLVKFHWKPRLGVHSLVWEEAQIINGVDPDFHRRDLADSIEAGAYPQWELGVQVFPDTGDSTFEGIDLLDPTKFVPEELAPVRPCGLMTLHANPRNYFEETEQVAFHPGHLVPGIDVSDDPLLQARLFSYLDTQITRLGGPNFAQIPINRPHAPVNDMLRDGMHQVADHTGVAPYRPNSLDAGCPFQAGAESAAFIDIPQPVPESAKVRKAPESFADHFSQAALFYRSLSAIEQRHVIEAYTFELGKCYEEPVRIRQLESLANIDRDLCEAVAGGLGLSAPEAEQPVGATDRYPSVSQVGQTWPVDGRIIGLVIDENSDIESVISARDEIVRLGMQALIVAPTAGKAAGSDIPVQRSYLTARSTEFDAVILAAETVGVASDKRLSVLVDEAYRHLKPIGGWGSVAAILESVGIDDGAAGVILDEPRTTIAQIVDLLSGHRVWSRAGA
;
A
#
# COMPACT_ATOMS: atom_id res chain seq x y z
N MET A 1 -3.44 -27.52 7.57
CA MET A 1 -3.27 -26.45 8.58
C MET A 1 -4.18 -26.79 9.76
N SER A 2 -3.78 -26.53 11.01
CA SER A 2 -4.63 -26.80 12.17
C SER A 2 -5.87 -25.91 12.14
N THR A 3 -7.05 -26.47 12.44
CA THR A 3 -8.36 -25.80 12.49
C THR A 3 -8.51 -24.86 13.70
N ASP A 4 -7.53 -24.84 14.60
CA ASP A 4 -7.52 -24.02 15.83
C ASP A 4 -6.78 -22.68 15.67
N LYS A 5 -6.58 -22.16 14.46
CA LYS A 5 -5.99 -20.82 14.32
C LYS A 5 -6.95 -19.77 14.88
N PRO A 6 -6.57 -18.98 15.91
CA PRO A 6 -7.40 -17.90 16.39
C PRO A 6 -7.59 -16.87 15.29
N VAL A 7 -8.76 -16.21 15.30
CA VAL A 7 -9.06 -15.11 14.38
C VAL A 7 -8.04 -13.99 14.62
N PRO A 8 -7.43 -13.42 13.57
CA PRO A 8 -6.45 -12.34 13.71
C PRO A 8 -6.95 -11.12 14.47
N GLY A 9 -6.01 -10.27 14.90
CA GLY A 9 -6.28 -9.02 15.59
C GLY A 9 -6.18 -9.09 17.11
N ALA A 10 -5.72 -10.21 17.67
CA ALA A 10 -5.47 -10.31 19.11
C ALA A 10 -4.36 -9.32 19.53
N PRO A 11 -4.53 -8.53 20.61
CA PRO A 11 -3.59 -7.49 20.99
C PRO A 11 -2.31 -8.02 21.65
N SER A 12 -2.31 -9.27 22.13
CA SER A 12 -1.20 -9.88 22.87
C SER A 12 -1.10 -11.37 22.57
N SER A 13 0.08 -11.95 22.79
CA SER A 13 0.33 -13.40 22.73
C SER A 13 -0.29 -14.17 23.89
N VAL A 14 -0.77 -13.46 24.93
CA VAL A 14 -1.35 -14.05 26.14
C VAL A 14 -2.72 -13.44 26.39
N THR A 15 -3.71 -14.28 26.72
CA THR A 15 -5.04 -13.83 27.14
C THR A 15 -4.96 -13.13 28.51
N PRO A 16 -5.54 -11.93 28.66
CA PRO A 16 -5.56 -11.23 29.94
C PRO A 16 -6.37 -12.02 30.99
N GLN A 17 -5.91 -12.01 32.24
CA GLN A 17 -6.66 -12.54 33.37
C GLN A 17 -7.70 -11.53 33.85
N ILE A 18 -8.80 -12.01 34.44
CA ILE A 18 -9.83 -11.14 35.05
C ILE A 18 -9.24 -10.40 36.26
N ALA A 19 -8.43 -11.10 37.07
CA ALA A 19 -7.77 -10.50 38.21
C ALA A 19 -6.63 -9.58 37.75
N GLU A 20 -6.50 -8.43 38.41
CA GLU A 20 -5.40 -7.51 38.17
C GLU A 20 -4.04 -8.17 38.49
N PRO A 21 -3.04 -8.11 37.59
CA PRO A 21 -1.70 -8.57 37.88
C PRO A 21 -1.02 -7.60 38.86
N THR A 22 -0.84 -8.03 40.11
CA THR A 22 -0.26 -7.20 41.21
C THR A 22 1.17 -7.58 41.59
N LYS A 23 1.77 -8.54 40.89
CA LYS A 23 3.14 -9.02 41.15
C LYS A 23 4.03 -8.81 39.94
N PRO A 24 5.29 -8.37 40.12
CA PRO A 24 6.25 -8.27 39.04
C PRO A 24 6.42 -9.62 38.33
N HIS A 25 6.43 -9.59 37.01
CA HIS A 25 6.75 -10.71 36.15
C HIS A 25 7.36 -10.18 34.84
N PRO A 26 8.12 -11.01 34.10
CA PRO A 26 8.61 -10.63 32.78
C PRO A 26 7.46 -10.25 31.84
N ALA A 27 7.73 -9.32 30.92
CA ALA A 27 6.78 -8.98 29.86
C ALA A 27 6.50 -10.20 28.96
N PRO A 28 5.26 -10.36 28.45
CA PRO A 28 4.97 -11.39 27.46
C PRO A 28 5.84 -11.25 26.21
N SER A 29 6.20 -12.37 25.60
CA SER A 29 6.89 -12.36 24.30
C SER A 29 6.01 -11.71 23.22
N PRO A 30 6.60 -11.02 22.23
CA PRO A 30 5.88 -10.58 21.04
C PRO A 30 5.11 -11.72 20.36
N LYS A 31 4.07 -11.39 19.60
CA LYS A 31 3.30 -12.39 18.84
C LYS A 31 4.18 -13.05 17.78
N ALA A 32 3.83 -14.27 17.39
CA ALA A 32 4.61 -15.06 16.44
C ALA A 32 4.72 -14.42 15.05
N ASP A 33 3.73 -13.60 14.67
CA ASP A 33 3.71 -12.84 13.43
C ASP A 33 4.52 -11.52 13.51
N GLN A 34 5.11 -11.18 14.66
CA GLN A 34 5.82 -9.90 14.83
C GLN A 34 7.34 -10.05 14.76
N GLN A 35 7.95 -9.23 13.90
CA GLN A 35 9.40 -9.12 13.75
C GLN A 35 9.82 -7.65 13.94
N GLY A 36 10.89 -7.42 14.71
CA GLY A 36 11.54 -6.12 14.79
C GLY A 36 12.66 -5.99 13.75
N PRO A 37 13.28 -4.81 13.61
CA PRO A 37 14.40 -4.61 12.69
C PRO A 37 15.55 -5.59 12.97
N LYS A 38 16.29 -5.96 11.94
CA LYS A 38 17.49 -6.79 12.11
C LYS A 38 18.46 -6.06 13.04
N ARG A 39 19.06 -6.79 13.96
CA ARG A 39 20.03 -6.27 14.93
C ARG A 39 21.38 -6.00 14.28
N VAL A 40 21.46 -4.88 13.57
CA VAL A 40 22.71 -4.31 13.07
C VAL A 40 23.03 -3.02 13.83
N SER A 41 24.31 -2.80 14.09
CA SER A 41 24.81 -1.54 14.64
C SER A 41 24.55 -0.37 13.68
N PRO A 42 24.64 0.89 14.13
CA PRO A 42 24.59 2.06 13.25
C PRO A 42 25.58 2.01 12.07
N THR A 43 26.65 1.23 12.17
CA THR A 43 27.66 1.01 11.11
C THR A 43 27.43 -0.29 10.31
N GLY A 44 26.23 -0.87 10.37
CA GLY A 44 25.83 -2.02 9.55
C GLY A 44 26.51 -3.35 9.93
N ARG A 45 27.20 -3.43 11.07
CA ARG A 45 27.79 -4.67 11.58
C ARG A 45 26.78 -5.48 12.42
N PRO A 46 26.75 -6.81 12.33
CA PRO A 46 25.93 -7.64 13.21
C PRO A 46 26.22 -7.36 14.70
N SER A 47 25.16 -7.21 15.51
CA SER A 47 25.25 -7.06 16.96
C SER A 47 25.03 -8.40 17.68
N ALA A 48 25.85 -8.69 18.71
CA ALA A 48 25.95 -10.02 19.32
C ALA A 48 25.02 -10.28 20.52
N ALA A 49 24.38 -9.27 21.10
CA ALA A 49 23.57 -9.45 22.30
C ALA A 49 22.07 -9.57 21.97
N ALA A 50 21.47 -10.72 22.30
CA ALA A 50 20.02 -10.84 22.33
C ALA A 50 19.46 -9.91 23.42
N ASP A 51 18.40 -9.17 23.10
CA ASP A 51 17.63 -8.34 24.04
C ASP A 51 18.37 -7.19 24.74
N ALA A 52 19.55 -6.78 24.26
CA ALA A 52 20.27 -5.62 24.80
C ALA A 52 19.57 -4.28 24.55
N ASP A 53 18.80 -4.19 23.46
CA ASP A 53 18.10 -2.97 23.05
C ASP A 53 16.60 -2.99 23.43
N SER A 54 16.12 -4.03 24.14
CA SER A 54 14.70 -4.17 24.50
C SER A 54 14.41 -3.89 25.97
N GLN A 55 13.18 -3.47 26.26
CA GLN A 55 12.69 -3.27 27.63
C GLN A 55 12.44 -4.64 28.29
N THR A 56 13.36 -5.10 29.12
CA THR A 56 13.32 -6.43 29.77
C THR A 56 13.10 -6.41 31.28
N GLY A 57 13.00 -5.21 31.89
CA GLY A 57 12.82 -5.06 33.33
C GLY A 57 11.41 -5.44 33.82
N GLU A 58 11.32 -6.00 35.02
CA GLU A 58 10.05 -6.34 35.69
C GLU A 58 9.39 -5.14 36.39
N TYR A 59 10.11 -4.03 36.52
CA TYR A 59 9.68 -2.83 37.24
C TYR A 59 9.60 -1.65 36.29
N LEU A 60 8.58 -0.81 36.47
CA LEU A 60 8.47 0.47 35.80
C LEU A 60 9.58 1.42 36.26
N THR A 61 10.22 2.09 35.31
CA THR A 61 11.31 3.04 35.57
C THR A 61 11.11 4.37 34.86
N THR A 62 11.84 5.38 35.31
CA THR A 62 12.15 6.58 34.52
C THR A 62 12.99 6.21 33.29
N ALA A 63 13.15 7.14 32.34
CA ALA A 63 14.05 6.95 31.20
C ALA A 63 15.53 6.80 31.61
N GLN A 64 15.87 7.26 32.81
CA GLN A 64 17.19 7.09 33.44
C GLN A 64 17.33 5.81 34.28
N GLY A 65 16.34 4.91 34.25
CA GLY A 65 16.40 3.62 34.94
C GLY A 65 16.07 3.65 36.45
N LEU A 66 15.53 4.76 36.97
CA LEU A 66 15.08 4.85 38.37
C LEU A 66 13.72 4.15 38.53
N ARG A 67 13.62 3.18 39.45
CA ARG A 67 12.35 2.48 39.75
C ARG A 67 11.33 3.43 40.37
N LEU A 68 10.07 3.28 39.97
CA LEU A 68 8.96 4.11 40.43
C LEU A 68 8.08 3.35 41.41
N HIS A 69 7.67 4.02 42.48
CA HIS A 69 6.75 3.48 43.49
C HIS A 69 5.28 3.75 43.15
N ASP A 70 4.99 4.92 42.56
CA ASP A 70 3.64 5.39 42.24
C ASP A 70 3.70 6.24 40.95
N THR A 71 2.74 6.04 40.05
CA THR A 71 2.60 6.80 38.80
C THR A 71 1.19 7.33 38.56
N ASP A 72 0.28 7.09 39.52
CA ASP A 72 -1.11 7.54 39.46
C ASP A 72 -1.26 8.91 40.12
N HIS A 73 -0.32 9.29 40.97
CA HIS A 73 -0.34 10.55 41.70
C HIS A 73 0.92 11.38 41.50
N SER A 74 0.75 12.67 41.19
CA SER A 74 1.84 13.65 41.29
C SER A 74 2.23 13.91 42.74
N LEU A 75 3.50 14.25 42.95
CA LEU A 75 4.02 14.76 44.22
C LEU A 75 3.43 16.15 44.51
N LYS A 76 2.80 16.29 45.68
CA LYS A 76 2.07 17.50 46.10
C LYS A 76 2.47 17.96 47.50
N ALA A 77 2.26 19.25 47.81
CA ALA A 77 2.37 19.76 49.19
C ALA A 77 1.15 19.38 50.05
N GLY A 78 1.08 18.11 50.46
CA GLY A 78 -0.11 17.51 51.07
C GLY A 78 -1.03 16.86 50.04
N ASP A 79 -1.91 15.97 50.48
CA ASP A 79 -2.82 15.19 49.62
C ASP A 79 -3.71 16.07 48.71
N ARG A 80 -4.11 17.24 49.19
CA ARG A 80 -4.94 18.24 48.49
C ARG A 80 -4.17 19.53 48.13
N GLY A 81 -2.84 19.51 48.24
CA GLY A 81 -2.00 20.67 47.94
C GLY A 81 -1.62 20.81 46.46
N PRO A 82 -0.89 21.87 46.10
CA PRO A 82 -0.37 22.04 44.74
C PRO A 82 0.68 20.99 44.40
N THR A 83 0.78 20.63 43.12
CA THR A 83 1.86 19.81 42.57
C THR A 83 3.20 20.53 42.67
N LEU A 84 4.26 19.79 42.99
CA LEU A 84 5.60 20.34 43.21
C LEU A 84 6.48 20.16 41.97
N LEU A 85 7.18 21.22 41.57
CA LEU A 85 8.11 21.19 40.42
C LEU A 85 9.27 20.18 40.62
N GLN A 86 9.58 19.82 41.87
CA GLN A 86 10.59 18.81 42.17
C GLN A 86 10.18 17.37 41.78
N ASP A 87 8.92 17.15 41.39
CA ASP A 87 8.46 15.88 40.84
C ASP A 87 9.16 15.59 39.50
N HIS A 88 10.17 14.74 39.54
CA HIS A 88 10.97 14.39 38.37
C HIS A 88 10.24 13.43 37.44
N HIS A 89 9.45 12.50 37.99
CA HIS A 89 8.72 11.53 37.18
C HIS A 89 7.60 12.23 36.39
N LEU A 90 6.83 13.12 37.03
CA LEU A 90 5.81 13.91 36.34
C LEU A 90 6.41 14.67 35.16
N ARG A 91 7.50 15.43 35.41
CA ARG A 91 8.12 16.24 34.36
C ARG A 91 8.64 15.38 33.22
N GLU A 92 9.37 14.31 33.52
CA GLU A 92 9.94 13.45 32.47
C GLU A 92 8.86 12.75 31.64
N LYS A 93 7.83 12.19 32.29
CA LYS A 93 6.70 11.51 31.62
C LYS A 93 5.93 12.45 30.69
N ILE A 94 5.60 13.66 31.18
CA ILE A 94 4.88 14.66 30.39
C ILE A 94 5.76 15.23 29.27
N THR A 95 7.04 15.53 29.54
CA THR A 95 7.96 16.02 28.50
C THR A 95 8.15 15.00 27.38
N HIS A 96 8.24 13.70 27.68
CA HIS A 96 8.30 12.71 26.60
C HIS A 96 6.98 12.66 25.80
N PHE A 97 5.83 12.62 26.49
CA PHE A 97 4.50 12.61 25.86
C PHE A 97 4.28 13.82 24.94
N ASP A 98 4.62 15.02 25.41
CA ASP A 98 4.47 16.28 24.66
C ASP A 98 5.32 16.32 23.37
N HIS A 99 6.35 15.46 23.28
CA HIS A 99 7.30 15.38 22.17
C HIS A 99 7.22 14.07 21.38
N GLU A 100 6.13 13.28 21.52
CA GLU A 100 5.96 12.02 20.79
C GLU A 100 5.75 12.20 19.28
N ARG A 101 5.21 13.35 18.84
CA ARG A 101 4.88 13.57 17.43
C ARG A 101 6.07 14.13 16.66
N ILE A 102 6.41 13.46 15.57
CA ILE A 102 7.30 13.99 14.52
C ILE A 102 6.46 14.48 13.33
N PRO A 103 7.01 15.30 12.42
CA PRO A 103 6.31 15.63 11.18
C PRO A 103 5.93 14.36 10.42
N GLU A 104 4.71 14.31 9.88
CA GLU A 104 4.35 13.27 8.91
C GLU A 104 5.10 13.46 7.59
N ARG A 105 5.04 12.46 6.71
CA ARG A 105 5.54 12.62 5.34
C ARG A 105 4.68 13.66 4.59
N VAL A 106 5.32 14.54 3.81
CA VAL A 106 4.62 15.59 3.04
C VAL A 106 3.53 15.02 2.10
N VAL A 107 3.83 13.87 1.49
CA VAL A 107 2.93 13.00 0.74
C VAL A 107 3.10 11.57 1.25
N HIS A 108 2.12 10.71 0.98
CA HIS A 108 2.12 9.33 1.46
C HIS A 108 2.18 9.20 2.99
N ALA A 109 1.58 10.16 3.70
CA ALA A 109 1.55 10.19 5.17
C ALA A 109 0.80 8.98 5.75
N ARG A 110 -0.37 8.67 5.19
CA ARG A 110 -1.17 7.49 5.57
C ARG A 110 -0.60 6.23 4.92
N GLY A 111 -0.22 5.25 5.73
CA GLY A 111 0.33 3.98 5.24
C GLY A 111 0.38 2.87 6.27
N ALA A 112 0.89 1.72 5.84
CA ALA A 112 1.14 0.53 6.64
C ALA A 112 2.39 -0.20 6.10
N GLY A 113 3.14 -0.86 6.97
CA GLY A 113 4.37 -1.55 6.58
C GLY A 113 4.53 -2.91 7.24
N ALA A 114 5.31 -3.77 6.59
CA ALA A 114 5.57 -5.14 7.00
C ALA A 114 6.97 -5.60 6.57
N HIS A 115 7.51 -6.56 7.32
CA HIS A 115 8.77 -7.23 7.01
C HIS A 115 8.52 -8.43 6.10
N GLY A 116 9.54 -8.78 5.33
CA GLY A 116 9.50 -9.95 4.47
C GLY A 116 10.85 -10.37 3.94
N THR A 117 10.81 -11.23 2.94
CA THR A 117 11.98 -11.73 2.22
C THR A 117 11.70 -11.70 0.72
N PHE A 118 12.66 -11.18 -0.04
CA PHE A 118 12.74 -11.34 -1.48
C PHE A 118 13.69 -12.49 -1.83
N ARG A 119 13.25 -13.41 -2.69
CA ARG A 119 14.08 -14.50 -3.20
C ARG A 119 14.24 -14.35 -4.71
N SER A 120 15.48 -14.17 -5.15
CA SER A 120 15.81 -14.07 -6.57
C SER A 120 15.67 -15.41 -7.29
N TYR A 121 15.23 -15.36 -8.55
CA TYR A 121 15.22 -16.49 -9.48
C TYR A 121 16.54 -16.61 -10.27
N GLY A 122 17.43 -15.61 -10.19
CA GLY A 122 18.69 -15.56 -10.94
C GLY A 122 18.54 -15.21 -12.43
N THR A 123 17.33 -14.94 -12.91
CA THR A 123 17.00 -14.66 -14.31
C THR A 123 17.50 -13.29 -14.79
N ALA A 124 17.85 -12.38 -13.88
CA ALA A 124 18.37 -11.06 -14.18
C ALA A 124 19.91 -10.98 -14.24
N ALA A 125 20.64 -12.09 -14.00
CA ALA A 125 22.10 -12.08 -13.93
C ALA A 125 22.81 -11.59 -15.21
N GLY A 126 22.19 -11.74 -16.38
CA GLY A 126 22.71 -11.20 -17.64
C GLY A 126 22.44 -9.71 -17.87
N LEU A 127 21.55 -9.11 -17.07
CA LEU A 127 21.14 -7.70 -17.19
C LEU A 127 21.86 -6.82 -16.18
N THR A 128 22.18 -7.33 -15.00
CA THR A 128 22.70 -6.54 -13.88
C THR A 128 23.74 -7.29 -13.06
N SER A 129 24.71 -6.56 -12.52
CA SER A 129 25.67 -7.04 -11.51
C SER A 129 25.16 -6.95 -10.07
N ALA A 130 23.92 -6.47 -9.84
CA ALA A 130 23.36 -6.33 -8.50
C ALA A 130 23.24 -7.68 -7.76
N SER A 131 23.95 -7.82 -6.64
CA SER A 131 24.08 -9.09 -5.91
C SER A 131 22.74 -9.72 -5.51
N PHE A 132 21.77 -8.90 -5.09
CA PHE A 132 20.45 -9.37 -4.62
C PHE A 132 19.61 -10.04 -5.72
N LEU A 133 19.97 -9.84 -6.99
CA LEU A 133 19.34 -10.46 -8.16
C LEU A 133 20.13 -11.67 -8.68
N SER A 134 21.24 -12.03 -8.05
CA SER A 134 21.95 -13.28 -8.32
C SER A 134 21.11 -14.51 -7.95
N SER A 135 21.42 -15.66 -8.55
CA SER A 135 20.66 -16.91 -8.36
C SER A 135 20.57 -17.32 -6.89
N GLU A 136 19.35 -17.65 -6.45
CA GLU A 136 19.05 -18.17 -5.10
C GLU A 136 19.41 -17.24 -3.92
N VAL A 137 19.65 -15.95 -4.17
CA VAL A 137 19.88 -14.98 -3.10
C VAL A 137 18.56 -14.63 -2.41
N GLU A 138 18.54 -14.74 -1.08
CA GLU A 138 17.46 -14.26 -0.22
C GLU A 138 17.86 -12.94 0.43
N THR A 139 17.04 -11.92 0.23
CA THR A 139 17.26 -10.57 0.71
C THR A 139 16.14 -10.17 1.66
N PRO A 140 16.42 -9.81 2.92
CA PRO A 140 15.42 -9.21 3.79
C PRO A 140 14.85 -7.94 3.17
N VAL A 141 13.56 -7.72 3.33
CA VAL A 141 12.90 -6.51 2.87
C VAL A 141 12.00 -5.90 3.94
N PHE A 142 11.82 -4.58 3.86
CA PHE A 142 10.72 -3.89 4.52
C PHE A 142 9.91 -3.15 3.47
N VAL A 143 8.60 -3.35 3.46
CA VAL A 143 7.68 -2.72 2.50
C VAL A 143 6.77 -1.78 3.24
N ARG A 144 6.52 -0.61 2.66
CA ARG A 144 5.47 0.31 3.10
C ARG A 144 4.53 0.65 1.95
N PHE A 145 3.25 0.38 2.18
CA PHE A 145 2.16 0.82 1.33
C PHE A 145 1.55 2.11 1.87
N SER A 146 0.95 2.91 0.99
CA SER A 146 0.38 4.22 1.39
C SER A 146 -0.65 4.72 0.41
N THR A 147 -1.52 5.64 0.83
CA THR A 147 -2.20 6.59 -0.08
C THR A 147 -1.21 7.72 -0.43
N VAL A 148 -1.63 8.85 -1.02
CA VAL A 148 -0.75 9.98 -1.37
C VAL A 148 -1.13 11.26 -0.64
N VAL A 149 -2.36 11.75 -0.82
CA VAL A 149 -2.72 13.12 -0.41
C VAL A 149 -3.24 13.21 1.02
N GLY A 150 -3.83 12.14 1.55
CA GLY A 150 -4.34 12.13 2.92
C GLY A 150 -3.25 12.31 3.98
N SER A 151 -3.54 13.08 5.03
CA SER A 151 -2.69 13.14 6.24
C SER A 151 -2.69 11.80 6.98
N ARG A 152 -1.79 11.58 7.94
CA ARG A 152 -1.56 10.26 8.58
C ARG A 152 -2.79 9.59 9.20
N GLY A 153 -3.80 10.38 9.57
CA GLY A 153 -5.07 9.94 10.15
C GLY A 153 -6.22 9.80 9.15
N SER A 154 -5.99 9.95 7.84
CA SER A 154 -7.01 9.73 6.82
C SER A 154 -7.39 8.25 6.69
N ALA A 155 -8.42 7.96 5.89
CA ALA A 155 -8.89 6.60 5.63
C ALA A 155 -8.09 5.89 4.52
N ASP A 156 -8.10 4.56 4.53
CA ASP A 156 -7.33 3.68 3.62
C ASP A 156 -7.98 3.45 2.25
N ALA A 157 -9.32 3.35 2.20
CA ALA A 157 -10.09 2.98 1.01
C ALA A 157 -10.59 4.22 0.24
N VAL A 158 -9.84 5.32 0.29
CA VAL A 158 -10.12 6.52 -0.52
C VAL A 158 -9.79 6.28 -2.00
N ARG A 159 -10.34 7.07 -2.91
CA ARG A 159 -9.84 7.10 -4.29
C ARG A 159 -8.52 7.88 -4.29
N ASP A 160 -7.42 7.18 -4.49
CA ASP A 160 -6.06 7.76 -4.48
C ASP A 160 -5.10 6.87 -5.29
N THR A 161 -3.95 7.41 -5.67
CA THR A 161 -2.82 6.53 -6.00
C THR A 161 -2.35 5.81 -4.74
N ARG A 162 -1.80 4.60 -4.88
CA ARG A 162 -1.12 3.92 -3.77
C ARG A 162 0.38 3.91 -3.97
N GLY A 163 1.12 4.34 -2.96
CA GLY A 163 2.57 4.15 -2.90
C GLY A 163 2.90 2.70 -2.54
N PHE A 164 3.93 2.16 -3.18
CA PHE A 164 4.48 0.82 -2.96
C PHE A 164 6.01 0.94 -2.90
N ALA A 165 6.54 1.16 -1.69
CA ALA A 165 7.96 1.33 -1.46
C ALA A 165 8.57 0.08 -0.81
N THR A 166 9.60 -0.48 -1.45
CA THR A 166 10.31 -1.68 -0.98
C THR A 166 11.77 -1.34 -0.71
N LYS A 167 12.21 -1.57 0.53
CA LYS A 167 13.62 -1.47 0.95
C LYS A 167 14.23 -2.86 0.94
N PHE A 168 15.25 -3.06 0.12
CA PHE A 168 16.07 -4.26 0.07
C PHE A 168 17.34 -4.04 0.88
N TYR A 169 17.54 -4.87 1.90
CA TYR A 169 18.75 -4.81 2.69
C TYR A 169 19.80 -5.79 2.13
N THR A 170 20.49 -5.38 1.07
CA THR A 170 21.50 -6.19 0.37
C THR A 170 22.82 -6.23 1.14
N ASP A 171 23.76 -7.06 0.70
CA ASP A 171 25.13 -7.13 1.19
C ASP A 171 26.06 -6.04 0.61
N GLU A 172 25.61 -5.36 -0.46
CA GLU A 172 26.33 -4.29 -1.17
C GLU A 172 25.75 -2.90 -0.90
N GLY A 173 24.76 -2.79 -0.01
CA GLY A 173 24.11 -1.53 0.34
C GLY A 173 22.62 -1.70 0.57
N THR A 174 21.91 -0.58 0.72
CA THR A 174 20.45 -0.59 0.71
C THR A 174 19.99 -0.16 -0.67
N PHE A 175 19.10 -0.95 -1.29
CA PHE A 175 18.39 -0.57 -2.51
C PHE A 175 16.93 -0.26 -2.17
N ASP A 176 16.42 0.90 -2.59
CA ASP A 176 15.01 1.24 -2.42
C ASP A 176 14.30 1.36 -3.76
N LEU A 177 13.33 0.47 -4.02
CA LEU A 177 12.40 0.60 -5.14
C LEU A 177 11.16 1.35 -4.66
N VAL A 178 11.09 2.65 -4.96
CA VAL A 178 10.03 3.55 -4.48
C VAL A 178 9.00 3.81 -5.59
N GLY A 179 8.04 2.90 -5.71
CA GLY A 179 7.02 2.88 -6.76
C GLY A 179 5.62 3.27 -6.31
N ASN A 180 4.66 3.15 -7.24
CA ASN A 180 3.21 3.28 -7.03
C ASN A 180 2.46 2.08 -7.63
N ASN A 181 1.15 1.98 -7.39
CA ASN A 181 0.28 0.96 -8.01
C ASN A 181 -0.23 1.32 -9.42
N ILE A 182 0.21 2.45 -9.98
CA ILE A 182 -0.12 2.95 -11.32
C ILE A 182 1.21 3.12 -12.09
N PRO A 183 1.30 2.70 -13.37
CA PRO A 183 2.56 2.62 -14.12
C PRO A 183 3.09 3.95 -14.66
N VAL A 184 2.35 5.03 -14.47
CA VAL A 184 2.67 6.39 -14.92
C VAL A 184 2.53 7.38 -13.77
N PHE A 185 3.01 8.61 -13.92
CA PHE A 185 2.82 9.71 -12.98
C PHE A 185 2.03 10.87 -13.60
N PHE A 186 1.53 11.80 -12.77
CA PHE A 186 0.71 12.95 -13.22
C PHE A 186 1.48 14.00 -14.00
N ILE A 187 2.80 14.09 -13.82
CA ILE A 187 3.61 15.18 -14.33
C ILE A 187 4.90 14.66 -14.94
N GLN A 188 5.44 15.40 -15.89
CA GLN A 188 6.66 15.04 -16.62
C GLN A 188 7.92 15.48 -15.88
N ASP A 189 7.92 16.68 -15.32
CA ASP A 189 9.09 17.29 -14.66
C ASP A 189 8.83 17.47 -13.16
N GLY A 190 9.78 17.05 -12.33
CA GLY A 190 9.64 17.14 -10.88
C GLY A 190 9.58 18.56 -10.32
N ILE A 191 9.91 19.60 -11.09
CA ILE A 191 9.66 20.99 -10.68
C ILE A 191 8.16 21.28 -10.47
N LYS A 192 7.27 20.55 -11.15
CA LYS A 192 5.81 20.66 -11.01
C LYS A 192 5.24 19.85 -9.84
N PHE A 193 6.07 19.09 -9.13
CA PHE A 193 5.62 18.23 -8.04
C PHE A 193 4.89 19.00 -6.91
N PRO A 194 5.39 20.17 -6.44
CA PRO A 194 4.65 20.95 -5.47
C PRO A 194 3.29 21.41 -6.00
N ASP A 195 3.18 21.77 -7.29
CA ASP A 195 1.96 22.29 -7.88
C ASP A 195 0.84 21.24 -7.92
N VAL A 196 1.13 20.03 -8.43
CA VAL A 196 0.13 18.94 -8.47
C VAL A 196 -0.25 18.49 -7.06
N VAL A 197 0.70 18.44 -6.13
CA VAL A 197 0.43 18.07 -4.74
C VAL A 197 -0.42 19.12 -4.05
N HIS A 198 -0.12 20.42 -4.21
CA HIS A 198 -0.96 21.49 -3.67
C HIS A 198 -2.36 21.51 -4.29
N ALA A 199 -2.47 21.22 -5.59
CA ALA A 199 -3.75 21.15 -6.27
C ALA A 199 -4.63 20.00 -5.75
N ALA A 200 -4.04 18.85 -5.42
CA ALA A 200 -4.73 17.64 -4.93
C ALA A 200 -4.91 17.57 -3.40
N LYS A 201 -4.10 18.31 -2.63
CA LYS A 201 -4.23 18.44 -1.18
C LYS A 201 -5.43 19.32 -0.81
N PRO A 202 -5.87 19.28 0.47
CA PRO A 202 -6.96 20.12 0.95
C PRO A 202 -6.68 21.62 0.67
N HIS A 203 -7.73 22.40 0.39
CA HIS A 203 -7.58 23.83 0.07
C HIS A 203 -6.86 24.58 1.21
N PRO A 204 -5.93 25.50 0.92
CA PRO A 204 -5.11 26.13 1.94
C PRO A 204 -5.86 27.11 2.86
N ASP A 205 -7.04 27.58 2.48
CA ASP A 205 -7.86 28.51 3.26
C ASP A 205 -8.66 27.81 4.38
N ARG A 206 -8.97 26.52 4.21
CA ARG A 206 -9.89 25.77 5.10
C ARG A 206 -9.55 24.31 5.35
N GLU A 207 -8.52 23.79 4.69
CA GLU A 207 -8.06 22.40 4.78
C GLU A 207 -9.15 21.36 4.44
N ILE A 208 -9.92 21.62 3.38
CA ILE A 208 -10.99 20.72 2.87
C ILE A 208 -10.84 20.54 1.35
N PRO A 209 -11.11 19.35 0.79
CA PRO A 209 -11.45 18.09 1.46
C PRO A 209 -10.22 17.26 1.86
N GLN A 210 -10.37 16.40 2.87
CA GLN A 210 -9.31 15.46 3.28
C GLN A 210 -9.34 14.21 2.38
N ALA A 211 -8.17 13.86 1.83
CA ALA A 211 -7.92 12.63 1.08
C ALA A 211 -8.88 12.37 -0.09
N GLN A 212 -9.27 13.43 -0.83
CA GLN A 212 -10.18 13.37 -1.97
C GLN A 212 -9.71 14.38 -3.02
N SER A 213 -9.70 14.00 -4.29
CA SER A 213 -9.44 14.89 -5.43
C SER A 213 -10.70 15.60 -5.94
N ALA A 214 -11.86 15.30 -5.37
CA ALA A 214 -13.18 15.74 -5.82
C ALA A 214 -13.44 17.20 -5.42
N HIS A 215 -12.62 18.12 -5.93
CA HIS A 215 -12.69 19.56 -5.68
C HIS A 215 -12.01 20.36 -6.79
N ASP A 216 -12.37 21.63 -6.88
CA ASP A 216 -12.00 22.53 -7.98
C ASP A 216 -10.50 22.63 -8.24
N THR A 217 -9.66 22.78 -7.21
CA THR A 217 -8.21 23.01 -7.42
C THR A 217 -7.51 21.84 -8.10
N PHE A 218 -7.91 20.60 -7.84
CA PHE A 218 -7.33 19.43 -8.50
C PHE A 218 -7.74 19.39 -9.96
N TRP A 219 -9.04 19.52 -10.24
CA TRP A 219 -9.57 19.46 -11.60
C TRP A 219 -9.19 20.69 -12.44
N ASP A 220 -8.97 21.85 -11.82
CA ASP A 220 -8.41 23.02 -12.49
C ASP A 220 -6.95 22.75 -12.92
N PHE A 221 -6.14 22.15 -12.05
CA PHE A 221 -4.78 21.74 -12.42
C PHE A 221 -4.78 20.72 -13.57
N VAL A 222 -5.56 19.63 -13.44
CA VAL A 222 -5.59 18.53 -14.42
C VAL A 222 -6.10 19.00 -15.79
N SER A 223 -7.08 19.89 -15.82
CA SER A 223 -7.62 20.42 -17.07
C SER A 223 -6.69 21.44 -17.76
N LEU A 224 -5.79 22.10 -17.02
CA LEU A 224 -4.80 23.03 -17.58
C LEU A 224 -3.41 22.41 -17.85
N HIS A 225 -3.10 21.29 -17.19
CA HIS A 225 -1.85 20.55 -17.34
C HIS A 225 -2.17 19.19 -17.96
N THR A 226 -2.39 19.18 -19.27
CA THR A 226 -2.90 17.99 -19.98
C THR A 226 -1.97 16.77 -19.90
N GLU A 227 -0.69 16.93 -19.56
CA GLU A 227 0.22 15.81 -19.23
C GLU A 227 -0.32 14.87 -18.13
N ALA A 228 -1.21 15.38 -17.26
CA ALA A 228 -1.84 14.64 -16.17
C ALA A 228 -2.92 13.64 -16.61
N GLN A 229 -3.38 13.69 -17.86
CA GLN A 229 -4.56 12.94 -18.29
C GLN A 229 -4.35 11.42 -18.27
N ALA A 230 -3.16 10.93 -18.65
CA ALA A 230 -2.85 9.50 -18.64
C ALA A 230 -2.98 8.92 -17.22
N HIS A 231 -2.31 9.53 -16.23
CA HIS A 231 -2.41 9.08 -14.84
C HIS A 231 -3.83 9.25 -14.28
N THR A 232 -4.49 10.37 -14.59
CA THR A 232 -5.87 10.63 -14.13
C THR A 232 -6.84 9.55 -14.60
N MET A 233 -6.64 9.01 -15.82
CA MET A 233 -7.47 7.92 -16.33
C MET A 233 -7.32 6.63 -15.51
N TRP A 234 -6.09 6.25 -15.15
CA TRP A 234 -5.83 5.13 -14.24
C TRP A 234 -6.43 5.37 -12.86
N PHE A 235 -6.26 6.59 -12.34
CA PHE A 235 -6.75 7.03 -11.04
C PHE A 235 -8.30 7.02 -10.94
N MET A 236 -8.99 7.37 -12.01
CA MET A 236 -10.45 7.32 -12.12
C MET A 236 -10.99 5.90 -12.35
N ALA A 237 -10.19 4.99 -12.92
CA ALA A 237 -10.52 3.58 -12.93
C ALA A 237 -10.47 2.98 -11.51
N ASP A 238 -10.97 1.75 -11.36
CA ASP A 238 -11.00 1.10 -10.05
C ASP A 238 -9.61 0.85 -9.45
N ARG A 239 -8.55 0.98 -10.26
CA ARG A 239 -7.14 1.02 -9.81
C ARG A 239 -6.89 2.04 -8.70
N GLY A 240 -7.69 3.12 -8.63
CA GLY A 240 -7.65 4.12 -7.55
C GLY A 240 -8.30 3.67 -6.23
N ILE A 241 -9.01 2.55 -6.20
CA ILE A 241 -9.72 1.99 -5.04
C ILE A 241 -9.44 0.48 -4.89
N PRO A 242 -8.18 0.06 -4.73
CA PRO A 242 -7.83 -1.36 -4.62
C PRO A 242 -8.56 -2.01 -3.43
N ARG A 243 -8.84 -3.32 -3.52
CA ARG A 243 -9.49 -4.11 -2.45
C ARG A 243 -8.56 -4.30 -1.25
N SER A 244 -7.27 -4.39 -1.50
CA SER A 244 -6.23 -4.62 -0.51
C SER A 244 -4.89 -4.22 -1.13
N PHE A 245 -3.92 -3.84 -0.29
CA PHE A 245 -2.53 -3.73 -0.76
C PHE A 245 -2.06 -5.03 -1.41
N ARG A 246 -2.51 -6.20 -0.94
CA ARG A 246 -2.13 -7.53 -1.45
C ARG A 246 -2.61 -7.84 -2.86
N MET A 247 -3.57 -7.06 -3.37
CA MET A 247 -4.27 -7.29 -4.64
C MET A 247 -4.14 -6.09 -5.58
N MET A 248 -2.99 -5.41 -5.52
CA MET A 248 -2.62 -4.35 -6.47
C MET A 248 -1.24 -4.63 -7.03
N GLU A 249 -1.02 -4.16 -8.26
CA GLU A 249 0.31 -4.13 -8.87
C GLU A 249 1.18 -3.04 -8.22
N GLY A 250 2.48 -3.09 -8.52
CA GLY A 250 3.41 -2.02 -8.21
C GLY A 250 4.32 -1.74 -9.40
N PHE A 251 4.73 -0.49 -9.56
CA PHE A 251 5.53 -0.04 -10.69
C PHE A 251 6.58 0.95 -10.21
N GLY A 252 7.81 0.80 -10.70
CA GLY A 252 8.85 1.81 -10.52
C GLY A 252 8.55 3.13 -11.25
N ILE A 253 7.60 3.10 -12.20
CA ILE A 253 7.21 4.17 -13.15
C ILE A 253 8.34 4.54 -14.11
N HIS A 254 9.44 5.03 -13.54
CA HIS A 254 10.58 5.52 -14.28
C HIS A 254 11.29 4.40 -15.02
N THR A 255 11.92 4.77 -16.13
CA THR A 255 12.95 3.95 -16.73
C THR A 255 14.22 4.07 -15.90
N PHE A 256 14.78 2.94 -15.48
CA PHE A 256 16.08 2.81 -14.85
C PHE A 256 17.06 2.18 -15.84
N ARG A 257 18.33 2.12 -15.47
CA ARG A 257 19.35 1.41 -16.21
C ARG A 257 19.86 0.24 -15.37
N MET A 258 20.00 -0.92 -15.99
CA MET A 258 20.73 -2.05 -15.44
C MET A 258 22.07 -2.18 -16.16
N ILE A 259 23.12 -2.51 -15.41
CA ILE A 259 24.50 -2.63 -15.88
C ILE A 259 25.00 -4.02 -15.52
N ASN A 260 25.34 -4.83 -16.52
CA ASN A 260 25.83 -6.19 -16.29
C ASN A 260 27.32 -6.21 -15.89
N ALA A 261 27.87 -7.40 -15.64
CA ALA A 261 29.27 -7.57 -15.21
C ALA A 261 30.31 -7.13 -16.26
N ASP A 262 29.93 -7.10 -17.54
CA ASP A 262 30.78 -6.65 -18.64
C ASP A 262 30.66 -5.13 -18.88
N GLY A 263 29.83 -4.43 -18.11
CA GLY A 263 29.57 -2.99 -18.24
C GLY A 263 28.58 -2.64 -19.35
N GLU A 264 27.91 -3.62 -19.95
CA GLU A 264 26.85 -3.39 -20.93
C GLU A 264 25.58 -2.94 -20.21
N THR A 265 24.80 -2.09 -20.88
CA THR A 265 23.64 -1.44 -20.28
C THR A 265 22.34 -1.84 -20.95
N SER A 266 21.26 -1.84 -20.18
CA SER A 266 19.89 -2.01 -20.66
C SER A 266 18.96 -1.09 -19.89
N LEU A 267 18.00 -0.48 -20.59
CA LEU A 267 16.95 0.29 -19.96
C LEU A 267 15.87 -0.65 -19.43
N VAL A 268 15.33 -0.38 -18.24
CA VAL A 268 14.34 -1.24 -17.60
C VAL A 268 13.22 -0.46 -16.92
N LYS A 269 12.02 -1.02 -16.88
CA LYS A 269 10.94 -0.60 -15.97
C LYS A 269 10.62 -1.74 -15.00
N PHE A 270 10.56 -1.45 -13.71
CA PHE A 270 10.27 -2.43 -12.65
C PHE A 270 8.77 -2.61 -12.41
N HIS A 271 8.37 -3.85 -12.17
CA HIS A 271 6.99 -4.29 -11.93
C HIS A 271 6.90 -5.22 -10.72
N TRP A 272 5.84 -5.09 -9.94
CA TRP A 272 5.41 -6.04 -8.91
C TRP A 272 4.07 -6.63 -9.33
N LYS A 273 4.05 -7.94 -9.57
CA LYS A 273 2.85 -8.68 -9.97
C LYS A 273 2.26 -9.45 -8.77
N PRO A 274 1.07 -9.10 -8.27
CA PRO A 274 0.48 -9.75 -7.09
C PRO A 274 0.06 -11.19 -7.42
N ARG A 275 0.40 -12.14 -6.54
CA ARG A 275 0.00 -13.55 -6.70
C ARG A 275 -1.51 -13.77 -6.55
N LEU A 276 -2.19 -12.85 -5.86
CA LEU A 276 -3.64 -12.87 -5.63
C LEU A 276 -4.43 -12.11 -6.71
N GLY A 277 -3.76 -11.66 -7.77
CA GLY A 277 -4.39 -10.88 -8.82
C GLY A 277 -4.60 -9.41 -8.46
N VAL A 278 -5.20 -8.70 -9.41
CA VAL A 278 -5.50 -7.28 -9.27
C VAL A 278 -7.00 -7.13 -9.05
N HIS A 279 -7.38 -6.65 -7.87
CA HIS A 279 -8.77 -6.53 -7.48
C HIS A 279 -9.04 -5.22 -6.77
N SER A 280 -10.20 -4.64 -7.07
CA SER A 280 -10.59 -3.32 -6.58
C SER A 280 -11.99 -3.34 -5.97
N LEU A 281 -12.27 -2.36 -5.12
CA LEU A 281 -13.60 -2.11 -4.58
C LEU A 281 -14.50 -1.49 -5.66
N VAL A 282 -15.80 -1.36 -5.37
CA VAL A 282 -16.68 -0.43 -6.09
C VAL A 282 -16.80 0.87 -5.30
N TRP A 283 -17.12 1.99 -5.96
CA TRP A 283 -16.96 3.31 -5.33
C TRP A 283 -17.80 3.53 -4.07
N GLU A 284 -19.08 3.15 -4.09
CA GLU A 284 -19.95 3.28 -2.91
C GLU A 284 -19.43 2.45 -1.71
N GLU A 285 -18.99 1.22 -1.97
CA GLU A 285 -18.40 0.35 -0.96
C GLU A 285 -17.17 1.01 -0.32
N ALA A 286 -16.28 1.58 -1.14
CA ALA A 286 -15.10 2.29 -0.69
C ALA A 286 -15.47 3.50 0.20
N GLN A 287 -16.51 4.26 -0.16
CA GLN A 287 -17.02 5.36 0.66
C GLN A 287 -17.57 4.88 2.02
N ILE A 288 -18.30 3.77 2.05
CA ILE A 288 -18.84 3.19 3.30
C ILE A 288 -17.68 2.70 4.19
N ILE A 289 -16.70 2.01 3.63
CA ILE A 289 -15.50 1.53 4.35
C ILE A 289 -14.82 2.68 5.08
N ASN A 290 -14.62 3.82 4.42
CA ASN A 290 -13.93 4.96 5.03
C ASN A 290 -14.63 5.54 6.27
N GLY A 291 -15.93 5.28 6.46
CA GLY A 291 -16.66 5.62 7.69
C GLY A 291 -16.70 4.50 8.73
N VAL A 292 -16.73 3.23 8.29
CA VAL A 292 -16.89 2.05 9.16
C VAL A 292 -15.54 1.56 9.71
N ASP A 293 -14.53 1.44 8.86
CA ASP A 293 -13.16 1.04 9.23
C ASP A 293 -12.15 1.84 8.38
N PRO A 294 -11.76 3.06 8.80
CA PRO A 294 -10.76 3.85 8.07
C PRO A 294 -9.38 3.18 8.06
N ASP A 295 -9.16 2.10 8.83
CA ASP A 295 -7.96 1.30 8.87
C ASP A 295 -8.03 0.00 8.04
N PHE A 296 -9.02 -0.13 7.15
CA PHE A 296 -9.31 -1.35 6.40
C PHE A 296 -8.11 -2.01 5.72
N HIS A 297 -7.29 -1.27 4.95
CA HIS A 297 -6.13 -1.86 4.27
C HIS A 297 -4.98 -2.17 5.23
N ARG A 298 -4.77 -1.33 6.24
CA ARG A 298 -3.78 -1.60 7.29
C ARG A 298 -4.14 -2.86 8.07
N ARG A 299 -5.42 -3.02 8.42
CA ARG A 299 -5.95 -4.20 9.10
C ARG A 299 -5.85 -5.43 8.21
N ASP A 300 -6.30 -5.37 6.96
CA ASP A 300 -6.21 -6.50 6.02
C ASP A 300 -4.76 -7.00 5.88
N LEU A 301 -3.77 -6.10 5.76
CA LEU A 301 -2.36 -6.50 5.72
C LEU A 301 -1.91 -7.21 6.99
N ALA A 302 -2.19 -6.62 8.16
CA ALA A 302 -1.74 -7.15 9.44
C ALA A 302 -2.40 -8.50 9.76
N ASP A 303 -3.72 -8.57 9.58
CA ASP A 303 -4.52 -9.75 9.87
C ASP A 303 -4.19 -10.90 8.91
N SER A 304 -3.90 -10.61 7.63
CA SER A 304 -3.47 -11.63 6.67
C SER A 304 -2.13 -12.24 7.05
N ILE A 305 -1.17 -11.43 7.51
CA ILE A 305 0.12 -11.92 7.99
C ILE A 305 -0.06 -12.77 9.25
N GLU A 306 -0.86 -12.31 10.22
CA GLU A 306 -1.15 -13.07 11.44
C GLU A 306 -1.86 -14.40 11.15
N ALA A 307 -2.77 -14.43 10.16
CA ALA A 307 -3.42 -15.66 9.71
C ALA A 307 -2.46 -16.62 8.98
N GLY A 308 -1.30 -16.15 8.54
CA GLY A 308 -0.37 -16.87 7.67
C GLY A 308 -0.78 -16.89 6.19
N ALA A 309 -1.72 -16.02 5.79
CA ALA A 309 -2.10 -15.77 4.40
C ALA A 309 -1.16 -14.70 3.80
N TYR A 310 0.13 -15.05 3.71
CA TYR A 310 1.19 -14.09 3.43
C TYR A 310 1.01 -13.40 2.06
N PRO A 311 1.04 -12.06 2.02
CA PRO A 311 1.08 -11.31 0.77
C PRO A 311 2.32 -11.64 -0.07
N GLN A 312 2.14 -11.83 -1.38
CA GLN A 312 3.22 -12.19 -2.30
C GLN A 312 3.15 -11.42 -3.62
N TRP A 313 4.30 -10.96 -4.09
CA TRP A 313 4.47 -10.33 -5.41
C TRP A 313 5.70 -10.85 -6.12
N GLU A 314 5.57 -11.11 -7.41
CA GLU A 314 6.71 -11.40 -8.27
C GLU A 314 7.30 -10.08 -8.78
N LEU A 315 8.59 -9.86 -8.53
CA LEU A 315 9.34 -8.78 -9.16
C LEU A 315 9.55 -9.16 -10.62
N GLY A 316 9.34 -8.23 -11.53
CA GLY A 316 9.73 -8.38 -12.92
C GLY A 316 10.21 -7.08 -13.53
N VAL A 317 10.85 -7.20 -14.69
CA VAL A 317 11.33 -6.06 -15.47
C VAL A 317 10.90 -6.16 -16.92
N GLN A 318 10.46 -5.04 -17.48
CA GLN A 318 10.52 -4.84 -18.94
C GLN A 318 11.94 -4.42 -19.28
N VAL A 319 12.46 -4.86 -20.43
CA VAL A 319 13.84 -4.62 -20.84
C VAL A 319 13.84 -4.01 -22.25
N PHE A 320 14.56 -2.91 -22.40
CA PHE A 320 14.67 -2.15 -23.64
C PHE A 320 16.14 -1.94 -24.02
N PRO A 321 16.45 -1.78 -25.30
CA PRO A 321 17.77 -1.37 -25.75
C PRO A 321 18.19 -0.04 -25.14
N ASP A 322 19.47 0.10 -24.76
CA ASP A 322 20.07 1.36 -24.33
C ASP A 322 20.92 1.94 -25.47
N THR A 323 20.25 2.38 -26.54
CA THR A 323 20.88 2.88 -27.78
C THR A 323 21.13 4.40 -27.78
N GLY A 324 20.86 5.07 -26.66
CA GLY A 324 21.06 6.52 -26.46
C GLY A 324 19.90 7.42 -26.88
N ASP A 325 18.93 6.92 -27.65
CA ASP A 325 17.70 7.61 -28.01
C ASP A 325 16.61 7.50 -26.93
N SER A 326 16.70 6.48 -26.06
CA SER A 326 15.74 6.20 -24.99
C SER A 326 14.29 6.09 -25.49
N THR A 327 14.10 5.55 -26.69
CA THR A 327 12.76 5.31 -27.25
C THR A 327 12.51 3.82 -27.49
N PHE A 328 11.25 3.40 -27.39
CA PHE A 328 10.84 2.04 -27.72
C PHE A 328 9.43 2.06 -28.32
N GLU A 329 9.27 1.51 -29.53
CA GLU A 329 7.98 1.48 -30.25
C GLU A 329 7.28 2.87 -30.33
N GLY A 330 8.08 3.93 -30.51
CA GLY A 330 7.59 5.32 -30.57
C GLY A 330 7.25 5.95 -29.22
N ILE A 331 7.48 5.23 -28.10
CA ILE A 331 7.31 5.74 -26.74
C ILE A 331 8.65 6.28 -26.26
N ASP A 332 8.67 7.53 -25.78
CA ASP A 332 9.81 8.07 -25.05
C ASP A 332 9.86 7.46 -23.64
N LEU A 333 10.92 6.69 -23.36
CA LEU A 333 11.07 5.98 -22.10
C LEU A 333 11.40 6.92 -20.94
N LEU A 334 11.82 8.16 -21.21
CA LEU A 334 12.12 9.17 -20.19
C LEU A 334 10.86 9.94 -19.76
N ASP A 335 9.73 9.76 -20.45
CA ASP A 335 8.46 10.38 -20.08
C ASP A 335 7.73 9.53 -19.01
N PRO A 336 7.66 9.99 -17.75
CA PRO A 336 6.98 9.24 -16.69
C PRO A 336 5.46 9.21 -16.85
N THR A 337 4.88 9.96 -17.78
CA THR A 337 3.45 9.91 -18.13
C THR A 337 3.12 8.80 -19.14
N LYS A 338 4.13 8.05 -19.60
CA LYS A 338 3.99 6.95 -20.58
C LYS A 338 4.38 5.60 -19.95
N PHE A 339 3.55 4.59 -20.21
CA PHE A 339 3.87 3.19 -19.91
C PHE A 339 4.05 2.40 -21.20
N VAL A 340 4.83 1.32 -21.14
CA VAL A 340 4.96 0.41 -22.29
C VAL A 340 4.01 -0.77 -22.07
N PRO A 341 3.01 -0.98 -22.95
CA PRO A 341 2.13 -2.13 -22.87
C PRO A 341 2.90 -3.46 -22.83
N GLU A 342 2.43 -4.41 -22.03
CA GLU A 342 3.14 -5.69 -21.82
C GLU A 342 3.16 -6.57 -23.06
N GLU A 343 2.20 -6.39 -23.95
CA GLU A 343 2.15 -7.05 -25.25
C GLU A 343 3.26 -6.59 -26.20
N LEU A 344 3.80 -5.37 -26.01
CA LEU A 344 4.97 -4.87 -26.75
C LEU A 344 6.29 -5.29 -26.09
N ALA A 345 6.34 -5.23 -24.76
CA ALA A 345 7.49 -5.64 -23.97
C ALA A 345 7.03 -6.48 -22.77
N PRO A 346 7.11 -7.81 -22.82
CA PRO A 346 6.68 -8.67 -21.73
C PRO A 346 7.50 -8.44 -20.46
N VAL A 347 6.84 -8.48 -19.30
CA VAL A 347 7.50 -8.43 -18.00
C VAL A 347 8.24 -9.74 -17.75
N ARG A 348 9.56 -9.67 -17.58
CA ARG A 348 10.43 -10.83 -17.30
C ARG A 348 10.53 -11.00 -15.78
N PRO A 349 10.13 -12.16 -15.21
CA PRO A 349 10.16 -12.36 -13.77
C PRO A 349 11.59 -12.52 -13.25
N CYS A 350 11.88 -11.89 -12.11
CA CYS A 350 13.19 -11.80 -11.47
C CYS A 350 13.25 -12.45 -10.09
N GLY A 351 12.14 -12.54 -9.36
CA GLY A 351 12.10 -13.14 -8.03
C GLY A 351 10.78 -12.94 -7.32
N LEU A 352 10.61 -13.56 -6.16
CA LEU A 352 9.38 -13.52 -5.37
C LEU A 352 9.62 -12.81 -4.03
N MET A 353 8.81 -11.80 -3.73
CA MET A 353 8.72 -11.19 -2.41
C MET A 353 7.56 -11.81 -1.63
N THR A 354 7.82 -12.22 -0.38
CA THR A 354 6.81 -12.67 0.58
C THR A 354 6.89 -11.83 1.85
N LEU A 355 5.78 -11.19 2.23
CA LEU A 355 5.68 -10.45 3.50
C LEU A 355 5.12 -11.38 4.57
N HIS A 356 5.90 -11.60 5.62
CA HIS A 356 5.61 -12.68 6.60
C HIS A 356 5.65 -12.23 8.05
N ALA A 357 5.93 -10.95 8.32
CA ALA A 357 5.88 -10.43 9.68
C ALA A 357 5.43 -8.97 9.78
N ASN A 358 4.57 -8.72 10.76
CA ASN A 358 4.16 -7.39 11.21
C ASN A 358 5.29 -6.72 12.02
N PRO A 359 5.33 -5.37 12.06
CA PRO A 359 6.23 -4.66 12.96
C PRO A 359 5.85 -4.93 14.43
N ARG A 360 6.85 -4.87 15.31
CA ARG A 360 6.63 -4.86 16.77
C ARG A 360 6.14 -3.50 17.25
N ASN A 361 6.62 -2.42 16.63
CA ASN A 361 6.21 -1.06 16.93
C ASN A 361 6.03 -0.27 15.63
N TYR A 362 4.79 0.17 15.37
CA TYR A 362 4.46 0.93 14.16
C TYR A 362 5.29 2.22 14.02
N PHE A 363 5.51 2.96 15.11
CA PHE A 363 6.23 4.24 15.06
C PHE A 363 7.72 4.04 14.80
N GLU A 364 8.36 3.12 15.52
CA GLU A 364 9.80 2.83 15.38
C GLU A 364 10.17 2.29 13.99
N GLU A 365 9.24 1.59 13.35
CA GLU A 365 9.50 0.86 12.11
C GLU A 365 8.80 1.52 10.92
N THR A 366 7.46 1.56 10.92
CA THR A 366 6.67 2.05 9.78
C THR A 366 6.68 3.58 9.66
N GLU A 367 6.61 4.32 10.77
CA GLU A 367 6.62 5.78 10.71
C GLU A 367 8.03 6.31 10.42
N GLN A 368 9.06 5.75 11.08
CA GLN A 368 10.43 6.24 10.97
C GLN A 368 11.25 5.67 9.81
N VAL A 369 10.77 4.65 9.08
CA VAL A 369 11.46 4.20 7.86
C VAL A 369 11.59 5.33 6.83
N ALA A 370 12.76 5.46 6.22
CA ALA A 370 13.06 6.39 5.15
C ALA A 370 13.39 5.59 3.88
N PHE A 371 12.58 5.77 2.85
CA PHE A 371 12.85 5.26 1.51
C PHE A 371 13.41 6.38 0.66
N HIS A 372 14.24 6.07 -0.33
CA HIS A 372 14.77 7.06 -1.26
C HIS A 372 15.17 6.39 -2.59
N PRO A 373 14.65 6.81 -3.76
CA PRO A 373 15.00 6.20 -5.04
C PRO A 373 16.48 6.38 -5.44
N GLY A 374 17.26 7.22 -4.75
CA GLY A 374 18.71 7.33 -4.91
C GLY A 374 19.52 6.40 -4.01
N HIS A 375 18.87 5.57 -3.18
CA HIS A 375 19.52 4.41 -2.56
C HIS A 375 19.65 3.32 -3.60
N LEU A 376 20.76 3.34 -4.32
CA LEU A 376 21.13 2.40 -5.38
C LEU A 376 22.18 1.40 -4.89
N VAL A 377 22.42 0.38 -5.71
CA VAL A 377 23.46 -0.65 -5.51
C VAL A 377 24.19 -0.88 -6.85
N PRO A 378 25.41 -1.44 -6.84
CA PRO A 378 26.13 -1.76 -8.07
C PRO A 378 25.23 -2.51 -9.06
N GLY A 379 25.31 -2.16 -10.35
CA GLY A 379 24.51 -2.78 -11.40
C GLY A 379 23.13 -2.16 -11.66
N ILE A 380 22.71 -1.15 -10.89
CA ILE A 380 21.48 -0.38 -11.11
C ILE A 380 21.80 1.11 -11.09
N ASP A 381 21.35 1.84 -12.11
CA ASP A 381 21.56 3.27 -12.25
C ASP A 381 20.26 3.97 -12.71
N VAL A 382 20.24 5.30 -12.67
CA VAL A 382 19.10 6.14 -13.06
C VAL A 382 19.17 6.53 -14.54
N SER A 383 18.03 6.97 -15.09
CA SER A 383 17.96 7.59 -16.42
C SER A 383 17.82 9.11 -16.32
N ASP A 384 17.74 9.77 -17.48
CA ASP A 384 17.54 11.22 -17.59
C ASP A 384 16.06 11.65 -17.44
N ASP A 385 15.18 10.77 -16.94
CA ASP A 385 13.80 11.10 -16.60
C ASP A 385 13.77 12.31 -15.63
N PRO A 386 13.21 13.47 -16.04
CA PRO A 386 13.33 14.71 -15.28
C PRO A 386 12.54 14.69 -13.96
N LEU A 387 11.52 13.84 -13.84
CA LEU A 387 10.83 13.61 -12.57
C LEU A 387 11.69 12.77 -11.63
N LEU A 388 12.30 11.69 -12.12
CA LEU A 388 13.22 10.88 -11.32
C LEU A 388 14.37 11.73 -10.77
N GLN A 389 15.00 12.55 -11.61
CA GLN A 389 16.12 13.42 -11.24
C GLN A 389 15.78 14.35 -10.06
N ALA A 390 14.60 14.98 -10.06
CA ALA A 390 14.16 15.81 -8.94
C ALA A 390 13.92 14.99 -7.65
N ARG A 391 13.42 13.75 -7.78
CA ARG A 391 13.20 12.85 -6.63
C ARG A 391 14.53 12.42 -5.99
N LEU A 392 15.63 12.38 -6.73
CA LEU A 392 16.96 12.10 -6.19
C LEU A 392 17.40 13.16 -5.16
N PHE A 393 16.95 14.40 -5.31
CA PHE A 393 17.18 15.46 -4.32
C PHE A 393 16.20 15.37 -3.14
N SER A 394 14.91 15.34 -3.43
CA SER A 394 13.85 15.62 -2.43
C SER A 394 13.82 14.62 -1.27
N TYR A 395 14.03 13.33 -1.55
CA TYR A 395 13.87 12.27 -0.56
C TYR A 395 14.98 12.23 0.48
N LEU A 396 16.15 12.79 0.18
CA LEU A 396 17.24 13.00 1.14
C LEU A 396 16.95 14.22 2.02
N ASP A 397 16.59 15.34 1.39
CA ASP A 397 16.31 16.63 2.04
C ASP A 397 15.17 16.53 3.07
N THR A 398 14.03 15.93 2.69
CA THR A 398 12.84 15.88 3.55
C THR A 398 13.06 15.13 4.87
N GLN A 399 14.06 14.24 4.95
CA GLN A 399 14.34 13.51 6.19
C GLN A 399 14.96 14.38 7.28
N ILE A 400 15.61 15.49 6.91
CA ILE A 400 16.27 16.36 7.87
C ILE A 400 15.26 16.93 8.87
N THR A 401 14.09 17.35 8.41
CA THR A 401 13.01 17.84 9.29
C THR A 401 12.18 16.69 9.84
N ARG A 402 11.80 15.73 9.00
CA ARG A 402 10.90 14.63 9.39
C ARG A 402 11.49 13.72 10.47
N LEU A 403 12.78 13.41 10.38
CA LEU A 403 13.49 12.50 11.27
C LEU A 403 14.55 13.22 12.13
N GLY A 404 14.50 14.56 12.19
CA GLY A 404 15.23 15.36 13.17
C GLY A 404 16.74 15.50 12.92
N GLY A 405 17.25 15.18 11.73
CA GLY A 405 18.64 15.48 11.36
C GLY A 405 19.26 14.52 10.35
N PRO A 406 20.58 14.62 10.11
CA PRO A 406 21.27 13.87 9.07
C PRO A 406 21.56 12.40 9.44
N ASN A 407 21.40 12.01 10.71
CA ASN A 407 21.69 10.64 11.18
C ASN A 407 20.48 9.68 11.08
N PHE A 408 19.49 9.97 10.24
CA PHE A 408 18.29 9.13 10.11
C PHE A 408 18.58 7.68 9.67
N ALA A 409 19.72 7.45 8.99
CA ALA A 409 20.19 6.11 8.63
C ALA A 409 20.60 5.25 9.84
N GLN A 410 20.82 5.87 11.01
CA GLN A 410 21.17 5.17 12.25
C GLN A 410 19.94 4.72 13.05
N ILE A 411 18.73 5.13 12.66
CA ILE A 411 17.48 4.60 13.21
C ILE A 411 17.38 3.12 12.83
N PRO A 412 17.05 2.19 13.75
CA PRO A 412 17.18 0.75 13.52
C PRO A 412 16.60 0.21 12.21
N ILE A 413 15.40 0.64 11.81
CA ILE A 413 14.75 0.20 10.55
C ILE A 413 15.47 0.73 9.28
N ASN A 414 16.28 1.78 9.39
CA ASN A 414 16.99 2.37 8.25
C ASN A 414 18.45 1.90 8.13
N ARG A 415 18.95 1.16 9.12
CA ARG A 415 20.36 0.74 9.13
C ARG A 415 20.64 -0.23 7.97
N PRO A 416 21.70 0.00 7.18
CA PRO A 416 22.07 -0.94 6.14
C PRO A 416 22.53 -2.27 6.76
N HIS A 417 22.33 -3.37 6.03
CA HIS A 417 22.86 -4.68 6.43
C HIS A 417 24.28 -4.94 5.88
N ALA A 418 24.83 -3.97 5.15
CA ALA A 418 26.20 -3.92 4.70
C ALA A 418 27.04 -3.01 5.63
N PRO A 419 28.36 -3.29 5.81
CA PRO A 419 29.23 -2.45 6.64
C PRO A 419 29.33 -1.00 6.16
N VAL A 420 29.24 -0.05 7.09
CA VAL A 420 29.43 1.38 6.84
C VAL A 420 30.76 1.84 7.42
N ASN A 421 31.63 2.36 6.55
CA ASN A 421 32.91 2.96 6.92
C ASN A 421 33.07 4.31 6.18
N ASP A 422 32.31 5.31 6.61
CA ASP A 422 32.31 6.65 6.03
C ASP A 422 33.22 7.64 6.80
N MET A 423 33.24 8.89 6.33
CA MET A 423 33.96 10.00 6.96
C MET A 423 33.01 11.12 7.46
N LEU A 424 31.72 10.83 7.60
CA LEU A 424 30.72 11.76 8.13
C LEU A 424 30.78 11.78 9.67
N ARG A 425 30.60 12.94 10.30
CA ARG A 425 30.70 13.10 11.77
C ARG A 425 29.60 14.02 12.31
N ASP A 426 29.41 13.95 13.63
CA ASP A 426 28.49 14.78 14.40
C ASP A 426 27.01 14.62 13.97
N GLY A 427 26.25 15.72 13.92
CA GLY A 427 24.81 15.73 13.61
C GLY A 427 23.91 15.36 14.80
N MET A 428 22.64 15.74 14.72
CA MET A 428 21.64 15.43 15.75
C MET A 428 21.49 13.91 15.92
N HIS A 429 21.35 13.44 17.17
CA HIS A 429 21.18 12.02 17.53
C HIS A 429 22.22 11.07 16.93
N GLN A 430 23.49 11.49 16.85
CA GLN A 430 24.62 10.60 16.56
C GLN A 430 24.71 9.48 17.61
N VAL A 431 24.64 8.22 17.19
CA VAL A 431 24.72 7.04 18.07
C VAL A 431 25.76 6.00 17.61
N ALA A 432 26.41 6.20 16.46
CA ALA A 432 27.51 5.37 16.02
C ALA A 432 28.80 5.67 16.80
N ASP A 433 29.60 4.62 17.05
CA ASP A 433 30.94 4.75 17.65
C ASP A 433 31.99 4.95 16.55
N HIS A 434 32.22 6.21 16.17
CA HIS A 434 33.25 6.55 15.18
C HIS A 434 34.62 6.65 15.83
N THR A 435 35.51 5.69 15.50
CA THR A 435 36.91 5.71 15.91
C THR A 435 37.82 6.36 14.85
N GLY A 436 39.02 6.81 15.24
CA GLY A 436 40.00 7.45 14.34
C GLY A 436 40.11 8.96 14.53
N VAL A 437 41.16 9.57 13.98
CA VAL A 437 41.49 11.00 14.16
C VAL A 437 41.39 11.83 12.89
N ALA A 438 41.21 11.21 11.72
CA ALA A 438 41.24 11.87 10.41
C ALA A 438 39.99 11.54 9.56
N PRO A 439 38.84 12.20 9.79
CA PRO A 439 37.64 12.06 8.98
C PRO A 439 37.75 12.83 7.65
N TYR A 440 38.84 12.65 6.92
CA TYR A 440 39.12 13.31 5.65
C TYR A 440 40.09 12.51 4.77
N ARG A 441 40.19 12.85 3.49
CA ARG A 441 41.19 12.29 2.56
C ARG A 441 41.91 13.36 1.73
N PRO A 442 43.15 13.07 1.29
CA PRO A 442 43.99 11.98 1.78
C PRO A 442 44.41 12.23 3.24
N ASN A 443 44.69 11.17 4.01
CA ASN A 443 45.21 11.27 5.37
C ASN A 443 46.33 10.25 5.61
N SER A 444 47.25 10.55 6.52
CA SER A 444 48.29 9.62 7.00
C SER A 444 48.12 9.25 8.47
N LEU A 445 47.35 10.02 9.25
CA LEU A 445 47.16 9.80 10.68
C LEU A 445 46.36 8.53 10.98
N ASP A 446 45.39 8.20 10.12
CA ASP A 446 44.65 6.92 10.16
C ASP A 446 45.14 5.97 9.05
N ALA A 447 46.41 6.07 8.65
CA ALA A 447 47.04 5.23 7.63
C ALA A 447 46.30 5.20 6.26
N GLY A 448 45.56 6.27 5.93
CA GLY A 448 44.76 6.36 4.71
C GLY A 448 43.34 5.82 4.85
N CYS A 449 42.98 5.32 6.03
CA CYS A 449 41.72 4.62 6.19
C CYS A 449 40.47 5.53 6.17
N PRO A 450 39.24 5.01 5.92
CA PRO A 450 38.70 4.53 4.64
C PRO A 450 39.46 3.50 3.78
N PHE A 451 39.06 3.15 2.58
CA PHE A 451 39.91 3.10 1.37
C PHE A 451 38.88 3.20 0.24
N GLN A 452 39.27 3.56 -0.98
CA GLN A 452 38.30 3.54 -2.09
C GLN A 452 38.16 2.09 -2.56
N ALA A 453 36.94 1.64 -2.80
CA ALA A 453 36.71 0.36 -3.46
C ALA A 453 37.11 0.47 -4.94
N GLY A 454 37.68 -0.61 -5.50
CA GLY A 454 37.89 -0.75 -6.94
C GLY A 454 36.77 -1.57 -7.59
N ALA A 455 36.78 -1.67 -8.92
CA ALA A 455 35.78 -2.44 -9.69
C ALA A 455 35.69 -3.91 -9.25
N GLU A 456 36.83 -4.51 -8.92
CA GLU A 456 36.96 -5.90 -8.42
C GLU A 456 36.32 -6.12 -7.03
N SER A 457 35.82 -5.06 -6.38
CA SER A 457 35.31 -5.08 -5.00
C SER A 457 33.86 -4.57 -4.89
N ALA A 458 33.05 -4.79 -5.93
CA ALA A 458 31.65 -4.38 -5.99
C ALA A 458 31.46 -2.87 -5.72
N ALA A 459 32.34 -2.03 -6.26
CA ALA A 459 32.15 -0.59 -6.21
C ALA A 459 30.95 -0.19 -7.06
N PHE A 460 30.13 0.74 -6.56
CA PHE A 460 29.19 1.45 -7.42
C PHE A 460 30.00 2.29 -8.41
N ILE A 461 29.87 1.99 -9.70
CA ILE A 461 30.60 2.66 -10.78
C ILE A 461 29.58 3.31 -11.70
N ASP A 462 29.61 4.63 -11.76
CA ASP A 462 28.90 5.38 -12.78
C ASP A 462 29.48 5.00 -14.15
N ILE A 463 28.69 4.34 -15.00
CA ILE A 463 29.11 4.06 -16.38
C ILE A 463 28.97 5.35 -17.18
N PRO A 464 30.06 5.90 -17.75
CA PRO A 464 30.01 7.18 -18.44
C PRO A 464 28.98 7.15 -19.58
N GLN A 465 27.94 7.97 -19.46
CA GLN A 465 26.95 8.15 -20.50
C GLN A 465 27.31 9.36 -21.36
N PRO A 466 27.26 9.25 -22.70
CA PRO A 466 27.46 10.40 -23.58
C PRO A 466 26.28 11.36 -23.42
N VAL A 467 26.55 12.59 -23.00
CA VAL A 467 25.57 13.67 -23.03
C VAL A 467 25.68 14.37 -24.38
N PRO A 468 24.60 14.40 -25.21
CA PRO A 468 24.65 15.08 -26.50
C PRO A 468 24.99 16.57 -26.36
N GLU A 469 25.77 17.09 -27.32
CA GLU A 469 26.09 18.52 -27.37
C GLU A 469 24.80 19.34 -27.46
N SER A 470 24.57 20.19 -26.45
CA SER A 470 23.31 20.88 -26.24
C SER A 470 23.52 22.18 -25.45
N ALA A 471 22.46 22.99 -25.34
CA ALA A 471 22.44 24.20 -24.54
C ALA A 471 21.67 23.99 -23.23
N LYS A 472 22.07 24.69 -22.16
CA LYS A 472 21.28 24.74 -20.92
C LYS A 472 19.95 25.43 -21.18
N VAL A 473 18.84 24.71 -21.06
CA VAL A 473 17.48 25.20 -21.36
C VAL A 473 16.50 24.81 -20.25
N ARG A 474 15.31 25.44 -20.27
CA ARG A 474 14.12 25.02 -19.51
C ARG A 474 13.01 24.72 -20.52
N LYS A 475 13.02 23.51 -21.08
CA LYS A 475 12.09 23.05 -22.11
C LYS A 475 11.88 21.54 -21.98
N ALA A 476 10.66 21.07 -22.18
CA ALA A 476 10.38 19.67 -22.45
C ALA A 476 10.71 19.35 -23.93
N PRO A 477 11.07 18.09 -24.24
CA PRO A 477 11.21 17.64 -25.63
C PRO A 477 9.83 17.53 -26.31
N GLU A 478 9.79 17.62 -27.64
CA GLU A 478 8.54 17.46 -28.41
C GLU A 478 7.92 16.06 -28.24
N SER A 479 8.74 15.04 -28.00
CA SER A 479 8.30 13.66 -27.74
C SER A 479 7.36 13.53 -26.54
N PHE A 480 7.39 14.50 -25.63
CA PHE A 480 6.54 14.52 -24.43
C PHE A 480 5.17 15.17 -24.69
N ALA A 481 4.97 15.83 -25.84
CA ALA A 481 3.77 16.65 -26.10
C ALA A 481 2.47 15.85 -26.33
N ASP A 482 2.55 14.53 -26.52
CA ASP A 482 1.37 13.67 -26.63
C ASP A 482 0.79 13.35 -25.25
N HIS A 483 -0.35 13.94 -24.94
CA HIS A 483 -0.98 13.85 -23.62
C HIS A 483 -2.22 12.95 -23.59
N PHE A 484 -2.73 12.52 -24.75
CA PHE A 484 -4.05 11.89 -24.85
C PHE A 484 -3.99 10.44 -25.33
N SER A 485 -2.99 10.04 -26.11
CA SER A 485 -2.96 8.70 -26.72
C SER A 485 -2.96 7.56 -25.70
N GLN A 486 -2.15 7.66 -24.64
CA GLN A 486 -2.05 6.65 -23.58
C GLN A 486 -3.31 6.59 -22.71
N ALA A 487 -3.96 7.74 -22.47
CA ALA A 487 -5.24 7.78 -21.76
C ALA A 487 -6.33 7.06 -22.57
N ALA A 488 -6.38 7.30 -23.88
CA ALA A 488 -7.32 6.65 -24.79
C ALA A 488 -7.05 5.15 -24.90
N LEU A 489 -5.78 4.77 -25.07
CA LEU A 489 -5.33 3.37 -25.11
C LEU A 489 -5.79 2.62 -23.86
N PHE A 490 -5.53 3.16 -22.67
CA PHE A 490 -5.95 2.53 -21.42
C PHE A 490 -7.46 2.40 -21.35
N TYR A 491 -8.22 3.49 -21.51
CA TYR A 491 -9.69 3.46 -21.42
C TYR A 491 -10.33 2.48 -22.40
N ARG A 492 -9.86 2.46 -23.66
CA ARG A 492 -10.38 1.56 -24.71
C ARG A 492 -9.97 0.10 -24.54
N SER A 493 -9.00 -0.17 -23.66
CA SER A 493 -8.57 -1.53 -23.29
C SER A 493 -9.32 -2.11 -22.09
N LEU A 494 -10.08 -1.28 -21.37
CA LEU A 494 -10.92 -1.71 -20.25
C LEU A 494 -12.15 -2.50 -20.73
N SER A 495 -12.65 -3.39 -19.87
CA SER A 495 -13.95 -4.02 -20.08
C SER A 495 -15.10 -3.00 -19.99
N ALA A 496 -16.26 -3.33 -20.53
CA ALA A 496 -17.42 -2.42 -20.52
C ALA A 496 -17.86 -2.01 -19.10
N ILE A 497 -17.70 -2.89 -18.11
CA ILE A 497 -17.98 -2.57 -16.70
C ILE A 497 -16.97 -1.57 -16.14
N GLU A 498 -15.68 -1.77 -16.41
CA GLU A 498 -14.63 -0.86 -15.95
C GLU A 498 -14.74 0.51 -16.62
N GLN A 499 -15.09 0.57 -17.91
CA GLN A 499 -15.38 1.83 -18.60
C GLN A 499 -16.53 2.60 -17.94
N ARG A 500 -17.59 1.88 -17.54
CA ARG A 500 -18.71 2.49 -16.80
C ARG A 500 -18.26 3.04 -15.45
N HIS A 501 -17.46 2.32 -14.69
CA HIS A 501 -16.94 2.82 -13.41
C HIS A 501 -16.06 4.07 -13.59
N VAL A 502 -15.28 4.15 -14.68
CA VAL A 502 -14.53 5.38 -15.03
C VAL A 502 -15.48 6.54 -15.30
N ILE A 503 -16.54 6.34 -16.10
CA ILE A 503 -17.57 7.37 -16.36
C ILE A 503 -18.20 7.84 -15.04
N GLU A 504 -18.59 6.91 -14.18
CA GLU A 504 -19.20 7.21 -12.88
C GLU A 504 -18.23 7.96 -11.96
N ALA A 505 -16.94 7.60 -11.96
CA ALA A 505 -15.91 8.27 -11.16
C ALA A 505 -15.70 9.72 -11.61
N TYR A 506 -15.51 9.97 -12.92
CA TYR A 506 -15.40 11.33 -13.46
C TYR A 506 -16.66 12.14 -13.18
N THR A 507 -17.84 11.56 -13.36
CA THR A 507 -19.12 12.22 -13.08
C THR A 507 -19.25 12.60 -11.60
N PHE A 508 -18.89 11.68 -10.70
CA PHE A 508 -18.93 11.92 -9.26
C PHE A 508 -17.95 13.04 -8.85
N GLU A 509 -16.69 12.94 -9.30
CA GLU A 509 -15.62 13.87 -8.93
C GLU A 509 -15.88 15.27 -9.47
N LEU A 510 -16.16 15.40 -10.78
CA LEU A 510 -16.47 16.69 -11.41
C LEU A 510 -17.80 17.25 -10.90
N GLY A 511 -18.76 16.42 -10.54
CA GLY A 511 -20.03 16.83 -9.93
C GLY A 511 -19.87 17.48 -8.54
N LYS A 512 -18.68 17.34 -7.91
CA LYS A 512 -18.32 18.02 -6.66
C LYS A 512 -17.61 19.35 -6.89
N CYS A 513 -17.14 19.64 -8.10
CA CYS A 513 -16.56 20.93 -8.45
C CYS A 513 -17.64 22.00 -8.55
N TYR A 514 -17.40 23.15 -7.93
CA TYR A 514 -18.33 24.28 -7.97
C TYR A 514 -18.28 25.00 -9.31
N GLU A 515 -17.08 25.26 -9.83
CA GLU A 515 -16.85 26.08 -11.00
C GLU A 515 -17.15 25.32 -12.30
N GLU A 516 -18.17 25.77 -13.03
CA GLU A 516 -18.52 25.20 -14.34
C GLU A 516 -17.38 25.26 -15.36
N PRO A 517 -16.57 26.34 -15.46
CA PRO A 517 -15.44 26.37 -16.38
C PRO A 517 -14.38 25.29 -16.14
N VAL A 518 -14.22 24.80 -14.89
CA VAL A 518 -13.32 23.67 -14.59
C VAL A 518 -13.88 22.39 -15.19
N ARG A 519 -15.18 22.15 -15.01
CA ARG A 519 -15.89 20.98 -15.55
C ARG A 519 -15.85 20.96 -17.08
N ILE A 520 -16.13 22.09 -17.73
CA ILE A 520 -16.09 22.21 -19.20
C ILE A 520 -14.69 21.92 -19.74
N ARG A 521 -13.63 22.51 -19.16
CA ARG A 521 -12.25 22.26 -19.63
C ARG A 521 -11.83 20.80 -19.46
N GLN A 522 -12.28 20.12 -18.40
CA GLN A 522 -12.02 18.69 -18.28
C GLN A 522 -12.80 17.88 -19.33
N LEU A 523 -14.04 18.26 -19.67
CA LEU A 523 -14.77 17.65 -20.78
C LEU A 523 -14.06 17.85 -22.14
N GLU A 524 -13.42 19.00 -22.37
CA GLU A 524 -12.59 19.23 -23.57
C GLU A 524 -11.42 18.25 -23.63
N SER A 525 -10.76 18.00 -22.49
CA SER A 525 -9.70 16.98 -22.39
C SER A 525 -10.24 15.57 -22.65
N LEU A 526 -11.41 15.23 -22.09
CA LEU A 526 -12.05 13.94 -22.33
C LEU A 526 -12.47 13.76 -23.80
N ALA A 527 -12.93 14.81 -24.47
CA ALA A 527 -13.28 14.77 -25.89
C ALA A 527 -12.07 14.41 -26.77
N ASN A 528 -10.87 14.91 -26.43
CA ASN A 528 -9.64 14.53 -27.12
C ASN A 528 -9.24 13.06 -26.88
N ILE A 529 -9.63 12.47 -25.75
CA ILE A 529 -9.32 11.09 -25.37
C ILE A 529 -10.30 10.11 -26.02
N ASP A 530 -11.59 10.26 -25.71
CA ASP A 530 -12.64 9.37 -26.20
C ASP A 530 -14.01 10.05 -26.19
N ARG A 531 -14.71 10.02 -27.33
CA ARG A 531 -15.98 10.71 -27.52
C ARG A 531 -17.09 10.14 -26.65
N ASP A 532 -17.22 8.81 -26.58
CA ASP A 532 -18.31 8.16 -25.85
C ASP A 532 -18.14 8.37 -24.34
N LEU A 533 -16.89 8.35 -23.85
CA LEU A 533 -16.56 8.75 -22.49
C LEU A 533 -17.00 10.19 -22.19
N CYS A 534 -16.63 11.14 -23.04
CA CYS A 534 -16.97 12.54 -22.86
C CYS A 534 -18.48 12.78 -22.88
N GLU A 535 -19.20 12.20 -23.84
CA GLU A 535 -20.65 12.30 -23.95
C GLU A 535 -21.36 11.74 -22.71
N ALA A 536 -20.91 10.59 -22.21
CA ALA A 536 -21.49 9.98 -21.02
C ALA A 536 -21.26 10.82 -19.75
N VAL A 537 -20.03 11.33 -19.55
CA VAL A 537 -19.70 12.19 -18.39
C VAL A 537 -20.44 13.53 -18.49
N ALA A 538 -20.48 14.16 -19.67
CA ALA A 538 -21.22 15.40 -19.88
C ALA A 538 -22.71 15.22 -19.59
N GLY A 539 -23.31 14.12 -20.05
CA GLY A 539 -24.69 13.74 -19.72
C GLY A 539 -24.92 13.58 -18.22
N GLY A 540 -24.00 12.92 -17.50
CA GLY A 540 -24.05 12.79 -16.05
C GLY A 540 -23.95 14.11 -15.29
N LEU A 541 -23.25 15.10 -15.86
CA LEU A 541 -23.10 16.45 -15.31
C LEU A 541 -24.21 17.43 -15.75
N GLY A 542 -25.09 17.02 -16.69
CA GLY A 542 -26.09 17.89 -17.28
C GLY A 542 -25.50 18.99 -18.18
N LEU A 543 -24.35 18.75 -18.78
CA LEU A 543 -23.63 19.67 -19.67
C LEU A 543 -23.63 19.12 -21.11
N SER A 544 -23.31 20.00 -22.07
CA SER A 544 -23.07 19.59 -23.46
C SER A 544 -21.65 19.06 -23.61
N ALA A 545 -21.48 17.94 -24.32
CA ALA A 545 -20.16 17.44 -24.69
C ALA A 545 -19.50 18.38 -25.73
N PRO A 546 -18.26 18.86 -25.49
CA PRO A 546 -17.52 19.61 -26.50
C PRO A 546 -17.03 18.69 -27.62
N GLU A 547 -16.74 19.29 -28.77
CA GLU A 547 -16.06 18.61 -29.88
C GLU A 547 -14.55 18.48 -29.57
N ALA A 548 -13.93 17.40 -30.04
CA ALA A 548 -12.50 17.20 -29.88
C ALA A 548 -11.70 18.13 -30.79
N GLU A 549 -10.71 18.84 -30.24
CA GLU A 549 -9.77 19.63 -31.04
C GLU A 549 -8.68 18.73 -31.66
N GLN A 550 -8.25 17.72 -30.90
CA GLN A 550 -7.19 16.78 -31.25
C GLN A 550 -7.66 15.34 -30.96
N PRO A 551 -8.60 14.80 -31.75
CA PRO A 551 -9.14 13.47 -31.50
C PRO A 551 -8.06 12.40 -31.66
N VAL A 552 -7.91 11.54 -30.66
CA VAL A 552 -7.07 10.35 -30.78
C VAL A 552 -7.72 9.36 -31.76
N GLY A 553 -6.97 8.99 -32.80
CA GLY A 553 -7.39 8.02 -33.82
C GLY A 553 -7.59 6.60 -33.27
N ALA A 554 -7.68 5.61 -34.17
CA ALA A 554 -7.79 4.22 -33.75
C ALA A 554 -6.55 3.80 -32.94
N THR A 555 -6.79 3.15 -31.80
CA THR A 555 -5.74 2.63 -30.90
C THR A 555 -5.89 1.12 -30.78
N ASP A 556 -4.76 0.42 -30.73
CA ASP A 556 -4.75 -0.99 -30.36
C ASP A 556 -5.28 -1.18 -28.93
N ARG A 557 -5.81 -2.37 -28.65
CA ARG A 557 -6.29 -2.74 -27.31
C ARG A 557 -5.28 -3.65 -26.63
N TYR A 558 -5.02 -3.38 -25.36
CA TYR A 558 -4.05 -4.08 -24.52
C TYR A 558 -4.75 -4.65 -23.28
N PRO A 559 -5.35 -5.85 -23.36
CA PRO A 559 -6.13 -6.43 -22.26
C PRO A 559 -5.36 -6.60 -20.95
N SER A 560 -4.03 -6.58 -20.98
CA SER A 560 -3.17 -6.63 -19.78
C SER A 560 -3.47 -5.55 -18.74
N VAL A 561 -4.05 -4.41 -19.13
CA VAL A 561 -4.36 -3.31 -18.18
C VAL A 561 -5.69 -3.51 -17.42
N SER A 562 -6.59 -4.34 -17.95
CA SER A 562 -7.91 -4.65 -17.35
C SER A 562 -7.76 -5.61 -16.17
N GLN A 563 -8.57 -5.39 -15.13
CA GLN A 563 -8.63 -6.24 -13.93
C GLN A 563 -9.74 -7.30 -14.01
N VAL A 564 -10.70 -7.14 -14.94
CA VAL A 564 -11.91 -7.97 -15.03
C VAL A 564 -11.77 -9.03 -16.11
N GLY A 565 -12.18 -10.26 -15.80
CA GLY A 565 -12.25 -11.38 -16.75
C GLY A 565 -11.19 -12.47 -16.54
N GLN A 566 -10.28 -12.29 -15.57
CA GLN A 566 -9.36 -13.33 -15.11
C GLN A 566 -9.84 -13.95 -13.80
N THR A 567 -9.28 -15.11 -13.45
CA THR A 567 -9.54 -15.80 -12.19
C THR A 567 -8.26 -15.95 -11.37
N TRP A 568 -8.37 -15.83 -10.05
CA TRP A 568 -7.23 -15.79 -9.14
C TRP A 568 -7.46 -16.61 -7.87
N PRO A 569 -6.39 -16.98 -7.14
CA PRO A 569 -6.52 -17.65 -5.86
C PRO A 569 -7.33 -16.83 -4.83
N VAL A 570 -8.07 -17.51 -3.97
CA VAL A 570 -8.96 -16.89 -2.96
C VAL A 570 -8.31 -16.77 -1.58
N ASP A 571 -7.01 -17.04 -1.48
CA ASP A 571 -6.27 -17.05 -0.21
C ASP A 571 -6.41 -15.72 0.56
N GLY A 572 -6.78 -15.83 1.83
CA GLY A 572 -6.98 -14.71 2.74
C GLY A 572 -8.25 -13.89 2.51
N ARG A 573 -9.16 -14.29 1.61
CA ARG A 573 -10.51 -13.70 1.50
C ARG A 573 -11.31 -13.95 2.78
N ILE A 574 -12.21 -13.03 3.12
CA ILE A 574 -12.99 -13.07 4.36
C ILE A 574 -14.46 -13.36 4.06
N ILE A 575 -15.00 -14.42 4.67
CA ILE A 575 -16.39 -14.85 4.52
C ILE A 575 -17.15 -14.54 5.80
N GLY A 576 -18.26 -13.80 5.68
CA GLY A 576 -19.19 -13.58 6.78
C GLY A 576 -20.18 -14.73 6.87
N LEU A 577 -20.09 -15.56 7.93
CA LEU A 577 -21.00 -16.67 8.17
C LEU A 577 -22.09 -16.23 9.16
N VAL A 578 -23.26 -15.90 8.64
CA VAL A 578 -24.38 -15.34 9.41
C VAL A 578 -25.23 -16.47 9.98
N ILE A 579 -25.34 -16.52 11.30
CA ILE A 579 -26.07 -17.54 12.05
C ILE A 579 -27.11 -16.89 12.97
N ASP A 580 -28.07 -17.67 13.46
CA ASP A 580 -29.00 -17.28 14.51
C ASP A 580 -28.99 -18.28 15.69
N GLU A 581 -29.94 -18.14 16.61
CA GLU A 581 -30.04 -19.00 17.80
C GLU A 581 -30.52 -20.43 17.51
N ASN A 582 -31.03 -20.68 16.31
CA ASN A 582 -31.57 -21.97 15.86
C ASN A 582 -30.74 -22.62 14.73
N SER A 583 -29.67 -21.96 14.28
CA SER A 583 -28.71 -22.51 13.32
C SER A 583 -28.13 -23.85 13.79
N ASP A 584 -27.99 -24.79 12.85
CA ASP A 584 -27.25 -26.04 13.09
C ASP A 584 -25.75 -25.75 13.28
N ILE A 585 -25.32 -25.78 14.54
CA ILE A 585 -23.94 -25.49 14.93
C ILE A 585 -22.94 -26.47 14.33
N GLU A 586 -23.29 -27.73 14.11
CA GLU A 586 -22.36 -28.70 13.52
C GLU A 586 -22.08 -28.35 12.05
N SER A 587 -23.11 -27.99 11.30
CA SER A 587 -22.98 -27.49 9.93
C SER A 587 -22.19 -26.18 9.86
N VAL A 588 -22.40 -25.25 10.81
CA VAL A 588 -21.64 -23.99 10.91
C VAL A 588 -20.16 -24.24 11.18
N ILE A 589 -19.81 -25.16 12.10
CA ILE A 589 -18.42 -25.55 12.35
C ILE A 589 -17.81 -26.16 11.10
N SER A 590 -18.51 -27.11 10.46
CA SER A 590 -17.99 -27.74 9.25
C SER A 590 -17.78 -26.74 8.12
N ALA A 591 -18.67 -25.76 7.97
CA ALA A 591 -18.54 -24.70 6.98
C ALA A 591 -17.34 -23.80 7.26
N ARG A 592 -17.19 -23.34 8.51
CA ARG A 592 -16.03 -22.56 8.96
C ARG A 592 -14.72 -23.29 8.68
N ASP A 593 -14.62 -24.55 9.08
CA ASP A 593 -13.41 -25.35 8.94
C ASP A 593 -13.06 -25.60 7.48
N GLU A 594 -14.07 -25.79 6.62
CA GLU A 594 -13.89 -25.91 5.18
C GLU A 594 -13.37 -24.60 4.55
N ILE A 595 -13.95 -23.46 4.91
CA ILE A 595 -13.49 -22.13 4.47
C ILE A 595 -12.01 -21.92 4.86
N VAL A 596 -11.64 -22.23 6.10
CA VAL A 596 -10.26 -22.14 6.59
C VAL A 596 -9.33 -23.13 5.87
N ARG A 597 -9.80 -24.35 5.59
CA ARG A 597 -9.04 -25.36 4.83
C ARG A 597 -8.73 -24.89 3.41
N LEU A 598 -9.61 -24.09 2.81
CA LEU A 598 -9.46 -23.50 1.48
C LEU A 598 -8.60 -22.22 1.49
N GLY A 599 -7.97 -21.87 2.62
CA GLY A 599 -7.06 -20.73 2.73
C GLY A 599 -7.76 -19.39 2.98
N MET A 600 -9.07 -19.38 3.18
CA MET A 600 -9.87 -18.19 3.50
C MET A 600 -10.08 -18.04 5.01
N GLN A 601 -10.69 -16.93 5.42
CA GLN A 601 -11.11 -16.67 6.80
C GLN A 601 -12.63 -16.71 6.91
N ALA A 602 -13.14 -17.27 8.00
CA ALA A 602 -14.57 -17.27 8.31
C ALA A 602 -14.81 -16.47 9.60
N LEU A 603 -15.63 -15.43 9.52
CA LEU A 603 -16.09 -14.66 10.68
C LEU A 603 -17.54 -15.02 10.96
N ILE A 604 -17.81 -15.56 12.15
CA ILE A 604 -19.17 -15.89 12.57
C ILE A 604 -19.87 -14.61 13.01
N VAL A 605 -21.03 -14.38 12.41
CA VAL A 605 -21.89 -13.22 12.61
C VAL A 605 -23.20 -13.69 13.25
N ALA A 606 -23.51 -13.24 14.47
CA ALA A 606 -24.68 -13.72 15.23
C ALA A 606 -25.49 -12.55 15.85
N PRO A 607 -26.70 -12.77 16.41
CA PRO A 607 -27.50 -11.67 16.97
C PRO A 607 -26.79 -10.89 18.09
N THR A 608 -25.97 -11.57 18.89
CA THR A 608 -25.21 -10.99 19.99
C THR A 608 -23.75 -11.44 19.95
N ALA A 609 -22.87 -10.64 20.56
CA ALA A 609 -21.48 -11.05 20.78
C ALA A 609 -21.39 -12.12 21.88
N GLY A 610 -20.25 -12.81 21.98
CA GLY A 610 -20.03 -13.84 22.96
C GLY A 610 -19.85 -15.20 22.30
N LYS A 611 -20.73 -16.16 22.61
CA LYS A 611 -20.70 -17.51 22.05
C LYS A 611 -21.96 -17.79 21.24
N ALA A 612 -21.83 -18.58 20.19
CA ALA A 612 -23.00 -19.04 19.43
C ALA A 612 -23.89 -19.92 20.33
N ALA A 613 -25.21 -19.78 20.20
CA ALA A 613 -26.19 -20.38 21.11
C ALA A 613 -25.96 -21.90 21.26
N GLY A 614 -25.93 -22.38 22.51
CA GLY A 614 -25.71 -23.80 22.80
C GLY A 614 -24.30 -24.34 22.50
N SER A 615 -23.32 -23.47 22.22
CA SER A 615 -21.95 -23.87 21.87
C SER A 615 -20.87 -23.06 22.60
N ASP A 616 -19.62 -23.52 22.49
CA ASP A 616 -18.43 -22.78 22.97
C ASP A 616 -17.77 -21.90 21.88
N ILE A 617 -18.35 -21.85 20.68
CA ILE A 617 -17.75 -21.15 19.55
C ILE A 617 -17.85 -19.64 19.76
N PRO A 618 -16.73 -18.91 19.75
CA PRO A 618 -16.76 -17.46 19.85
C PRO A 618 -17.39 -16.83 18.60
N VAL A 619 -18.26 -15.86 18.81
CA VAL A 619 -18.83 -15.01 17.77
C VAL A 619 -17.90 -13.82 17.53
N GLN A 620 -17.42 -13.65 16.30
CA GLN A 620 -16.49 -12.58 15.93
C GLN A 620 -17.21 -11.25 15.72
N ARG A 621 -18.46 -11.28 15.24
CA ARG A 621 -19.29 -10.09 15.06
C ARG A 621 -20.72 -10.35 15.51
N SER A 622 -21.31 -9.38 16.17
CA SER A 622 -22.77 -9.31 16.27
C SER A 622 -23.38 -8.72 14.99
N TYR A 623 -24.68 -8.88 14.78
CA TYR A 623 -25.42 -8.17 13.71
C TYR A 623 -25.26 -6.64 13.80
N LEU A 624 -25.01 -6.11 15.01
CA LEU A 624 -24.79 -4.68 15.21
C LEU A 624 -23.39 -4.24 14.75
N THR A 625 -22.39 -5.09 14.91
CA THR A 625 -20.97 -4.75 14.69
C THR A 625 -20.44 -5.22 13.34
N ALA A 626 -21.20 -6.05 12.62
CA ALA A 626 -20.84 -6.49 11.27
C ALA A 626 -21.29 -5.47 10.22
N ARG A 627 -20.45 -5.25 9.20
CA ARG A 627 -20.87 -4.61 7.94
C ARG A 627 -20.50 -5.47 6.75
N SER A 628 -21.30 -5.41 5.68
CA SER A 628 -21.04 -6.14 4.43
C SER A 628 -19.64 -5.89 3.88
N THR A 629 -19.09 -4.70 4.11
CA THR A 629 -17.80 -4.23 3.62
C THR A 629 -16.61 -4.95 4.25
N GLU A 630 -16.79 -5.62 5.40
CA GLU A 630 -15.75 -6.46 6.03
C GLU A 630 -15.55 -7.80 5.29
N PHE A 631 -16.49 -8.19 4.43
CA PHE A 631 -16.52 -9.52 3.82
C PHE A 631 -16.37 -9.45 2.30
N ASP A 632 -15.75 -10.47 1.72
CA ASP A 632 -15.71 -10.70 0.27
C ASP A 632 -16.96 -11.46 -0.22
N ALA A 633 -17.55 -12.30 0.64
CA ALA A 633 -18.84 -12.95 0.42
C ALA A 633 -19.58 -13.14 1.74
N VAL A 634 -20.90 -13.29 1.65
CA VAL A 634 -21.77 -13.55 2.81
C VAL A 634 -22.44 -14.90 2.63
N ILE A 635 -22.40 -15.74 3.67
CA ILE A 635 -23.11 -17.01 3.71
C ILE A 635 -24.13 -16.96 4.85
N LEU A 636 -25.40 -17.14 4.49
CA LEU A 636 -26.53 -17.14 5.41
C LEU A 636 -26.83 -18.59 5.84
N ALA A 637 -26.60 -18.89 7.11
CA ALA A 637 -26.82 -20.19 7.73
C ALA A 637 -27.91 -20.12 8.83
N ALA A 638 -28.80 -19.13 8.73
CA ALA A 638 -29.85 -18.83 9.70
C ALA A 638 -31.14 -19.59 9.38
N GLU A 639 -31.82 -20.09 10.42
CA GLU A 639 -32.98 -20.98 10.29
C GLU A 639 -34.33 -20.31 10.58
N THR A 640 -34.34 -19.08 11.13
CA THR A 640 -35.60 -18.42 11.54
C THR A 640 -36.04 -17.23 10.72
N VAL A 641 -37.37 -17.13 10.54
CA VAL A 641 -38.06 -15.98 9.93
C VAL A 641 -37.89 -14.67 10.74
N GLY A 642 -37.59 -14.77 12.05
CA GLY A 642 -37.31 -13.59 12.89
C GLY A 642 -36.06 -12.80 12.46
N VAL A 643 -35.15 -13.45 11.75
CA VAL A 643 -33.95 -12.86 11.15
C VAL A 643 -34.29 -12.01 9.93
N ALA A 644 -35.31 -12.39 9.16
CA ALA A 644 -35.78 -11.64 7.99
C ALA A 644 -36.43 -10.29 8.36
N SER A 645 -36.79 -10.07 9.63
CA SER A 645 -37.29 -8.78 10.11
C SER A 645 -36.22 -7.90 10.76
N ASP A 646 -34.98 -8.39 10.91
CA ASP A 646 -33.87 -7.60 11.46
C ASP A 646 -33.24 -6.72 10.37
N LYS A 647 -33.53 -5.42 10.45
CA LYS A 647 -33.01 -4.42 9.52
C LYS A 647 -31.49 -4.40 9.39
N ARG A 648 -30.74 -4.82 10.42
CA ARG A 648 -29.28 -4.86 10.36
C ARG A 648 -28.79 -5.88 9.35
N LEU A 649 -29.45 -7.04 9.31
CA LEU A 649 -29.17 -8.08 8.32
C LEU A 649 -29.69 -7.71 6.95
N SER A 650 -30.89 -7.11 6.87
CA SER A 650 -31.40 -6.59 5.60
C SER A 650 -30.38 -5.64 4.95
N VAL A 651 -29.81 -4.72 5.72
CA VAL A 651 -28.77 -3.80 5.21
C VAL A 651 -27.49 -4.55 4.82
N LEU A 652 -27.03 -5.51 5.63
CA LEU A 652 -25.84 -6.30 5.32
C LEU A 652 -25.99 -7.06 3.99
N VAL A 653 -27.13 -7.71 3.77
CA VAL A 653 -27.41 -8.51 2.57
C VAL A 653 -27.63 -7.60 1.36
N ASP A 654 -28.40 -6.53 1.50
CA ASP A 654 -28.62 -5.53 0.45
C ASP A 654 -27.31 -4.92 -0.04
N GLU A 655 -26.45 -4.46 0.87
CA GLU A 655 -25.15 -3.92 0.50
C GLU A 655 -24.27 -4.96 -0.19
N ALA A 656 -24.18 -6.18 0.36
CA ALA A 656 -23.40 -7.25 -0.27
C ALA A 656 -23.90 -7.51 -1.69
N TYR A 657 -25.22 -7.48 -1.91
CA TYR A 657 -25.82 -7.69 -3.21
C TYR A 657 -25.49 -6.55 -4.19
N ARG A 658 -25.70 -5.29 -3.78
CA ARG A 658 -25.43 -4.08 -4.58
C ARG A 658 -23.94 -3.91 -4.87
N HIS A 659 -23.06 -4.34 -3.96
CA HIS A 659 -21.61 -4.36 -4.16
C HIS A 659 -21.13 -5.60 -4.92
N LEU A 660 -22.05 -6.34 -5.55
CA LEU A 660 -21.77 -7.44 -6.47
C LEU A 660 -21.03 -8.61 -5.81
N LYS A 661 -21.20 -8.80 -4.50
CA LYS A 661 -20.59 -9.91 -3.77
C LYS A 661 -21.40 -11.19 -3.99
N PRO A 662 -20.73 -12.36 -3.98
CA PRO A 662 -21.40 -13.64 -3.89
C PRO A 662 -22.18 -13.74 -2.57
N ILE A 663 -23.41 -14.25 -2.64
CA ILE A 663 -24.26 -14.51 -1.47
C ILE A 663 -24.63 -15.99 -1.50
N GLY A 664 -24.24 -16.71 -0.46
CA GLY A 664 -24.57 -18.12 -0.28
C GLY A 664 -25.59 -18.32 0.84
N GLY A 665 -26.24 -19.47 0.88
CA GLY A 665 -26.98 -19.87 2.07
C GLY A 665 -27.61 -21.26 1.98
N TRP A 666 -28.11 -21.71 3.12
CA TRP A 666 -28.88 -22.94 3.27
C TRP A 666 -29.95 -22.77 4.36
N GLY A 667 -30.96 -23.64 4.39
CA GLY A 667 -32.08 -23.53 5.33
C GLY A 667 -33.11 -22.50 4.88
N SER A 668 -33.64 -21.71 5.81
CA SER A 668 -34.76 -20.76 5.57
C SER A 668 -34.33 -19.39 4.99
N VAL A 669 -33.27 -19.37 4.18
CA VAL A 669 -32.60 -18.14 3.71
C VAL A 669 -33.40 -17.35 2.66
N ALA A 670 -34.23 -18.03 1.87
CA ALA A 670 -35.04 -17.38 0.84
C ALA A 670 -35.92 -16.23 1.40
N ALA A 671 -36.44 -16.38 2.62
CA ALA A 671 -37.23 -15.34 3.29
C ALA A 671 -36.42 -14.07 3.61
N ILE A 672 -35.11 -14.21 3.90
CA ILE A 672 -34.21 -13.07 4.16
C ILE A 672 -33.95 -12.32 2.85
N LEU A 673 -33.69 -13.04 1.76
CA LEU A 673 -33.49 -12.46 0.42
C LEU A 673 -34.76 -11.74 -0.07
N GLU A 674 -35.93 -12.36 0.09
CA GLU A 674 -37.22 -11.76 -0.26
C GLU A 674 -37.47 -10.46 0.52
N SER A 675 -37.07 -10.39 1.80
CA SER A 675 -37.25 -9.19 2.65
C SER A 675 -36.52 -7.95 2.12
N VAL A 676 -35.48 -8.13 1.31
CA VAL A 676 -34.70 -7.07 0.67
C VAL A 676 -34.93 -7.00 -0.85
N GLY A 677 -35.89 -7.77 -1.37
CA GLY A 677 -36.25 -7.76 -2.79
C GLY A 677 -35.24 -8.46 -3.70
N ILE A 678 -34.47 -9.42 -3.17
CA ILE A 678 -33.51 -10.23 -3.96
C ILE A 678 -34.17 -11.57 -4.30
N ASP A 679 -34.17 -11.90 -5.59
CA ASP A 679 -34.64 -13.20 -6.10
C ASP A 679 -33.63 -14.32 -5.76
N ASP A 680 -34.12 -15.49 -5.37
CA ASP A 680 -33.28 -16.63 -4.98
C ASP A 680 -32.53 -17.28 -6.15
N GLY A 681 -32.98 -17.03 -7.40
CA GLY A 681 -32.29 -17.39 -8.63
C GLY A 681 -31.45 -16.27 -9.23
N ALA A 682 -31.29 -15.13 -8.54
CA ALA A 682 -30.48 -14.02 -9.02
C ALA A 682 -29.01 -14.43 -9.24
N ALA A 683 -28.36 -13.85 -10.25
CA ALA A 683 -26.96 -14.14 -10.55
C ALA A 683 -26.08 -13.95 -9.32
N GLY A 684 -25.32 -14.98 -8.93
CA GLY A 684 -24.41 -14.97 -7.78
C GLY A 684 -25.06 -15.17 -6.41
N VAL A 685 -26.35 -15.54 -6.37
CA VAL A 685 -27.04 -16.07 -5.19
C VAL A 685 -27.03 -17.60 -5.28
N ILE A 686 -26.46 -18.26 -4.28
CA ILE A 686 -26.32 -19.73 -4.24
C ILE A 686 -27.04 -20.27 -3.02
N LEU A 687 -28.13 -21.03 -3.23
CA LEU A 687 -28.85 -21.73 -2.16
C LEU A 687 -28.76 -23.25 -2.35
N ASP A 688 -27.88 -23.90 -1.59
CA ASP A 688 -27.61 -25.34 -1.66
C ASP A 688 -27.07 -25.83 -0.30
N GLU A 689 -26.84 -27.14 -0.16
CA GLU A 689 -26.19 -27.74 1.00
C GLU A 689 -24.83 -27.07 1.30
N PRO A 690 -24.40 -27.01 2.59
CA PRO A 690 -23.26 -26.18 3.00
C PRO A 690 -21.98 -26.35 2.16
N ARG A 691 -21.60 -27.60 1.85
CA ARG A 691 -20.40 -27.89 1.05
C ARG A 691 -20.52 -27.41 -0.40
N THR A 692 -21.69 -27.60 -1.01
CA THR A 692 -21.94 -27.17 -2.40
C THR A 692 -21.95 -25.65 -2.48
N THR A 693 -22.61 -24.99 -1.52
CA THR A 693 -22.64 -23.53 -1.40
C THR A 693 -21.23 -22.96 -1.30
N ILE A 694 -20.37 -23.49 -0.41
CA ILE A 694 -18.99 -23.02 -0.26
C ILE A 694 -18.19 -23.20 -1.56
N ALA A 695 -18.29 -24.35 -2.22
CA ALA A 695 -17.57 -24.60 -3.46
C ALA A 695 -17.95 -23.61 -4.57
N GLN A 696 -19.24 -23.34 -4.76
CA GLN A 696 -19.70 -22.38 -5.76
C GLN A 696 -19.35 -20.93 -5.40
N ILE A 697 -19.38 -20.58 -4.10
CA ILE A 697 -18.93 -19.26 -3.62
C ILE A 697 -17.43 -19.06 -3.91
N VAL A 698 -16.61 -20.10 -3.73
CA VAL A 698 -15.18 -20.06 -4.08
C VAL A 698 -14.98 -19.82 -5.57
N ASP A 699 -15.73 -20.51 -6.42
CA ASP A 699 -15.66 -20.32 -7.87
C ASP A 699 -16.01 -18.88 -8.26
N LEU A 700 -17.06 -18.30 -7.66
CA LEU A 700 -17.42 -16.90 -7.88
C LEU A 700 -16.36 -15.92 -7.35
N LEU A 701 -15.79 -16.19 -6.17
CA LEU A 701 -14.74 -15.36 -5.56
C LEU A 701 -13.44 -15.36 -6.36
N SER A 702 -13.16 -16.41 -7.14
CA SER A 702 -12.01 -16.42 -8.05
C SER A 702 -12.10 -15.31 -9.11
N GLY A 703 -13.32 -14.91 -9.50
CA GLY A 703 -13.60 -13.75 -10.35
C GLY A 703 -13.85 -12.43 -9.59
N HIS A 704 -13.62 -12.44 -8.26
CA HIS A 704 -13.78 -11.34 -7.29
C HIS A 704 -15.20 -10.82 -7.06
N ARG A 705 -15.96 -10.52 -8.12
CA ARG A 705 -17.35 -10.03 -8.04
C ARG A 705 -18.23 -10.67 -9.11
N VAL A 706 -19.53 -10.60 -8.88
CA VAL A 706 -20.57 -11.07 -9.79
C VAL A 706 -20.90 -9.96 -10.80
N TRP A 707 -19.97 -9.68 -11.72
CA TRP A 707 -20.05 -8.55 -12.66
C TRP A 707 -21.29 -8.58 -13.57
N SER A 708 -21.87 -9.76 -13.82
CA SER A 708 -23.12 -9.90 -14.58
C SER A 708 -24.31 -9.21 -13.93
N ARG A 709 -24.27 -8.97 -12.60
CA ARG A 709 -25.32 -8.24 -11.86
C ARG A 709 -25.23 -6.73 -12.05
N ALA A 710 -24.09 -6.19 -12.46
CA ALA A 710 -23.87 -4.75 -12.53
C ALA A 710 -24.68 -4.04 -13.63
N GLY A 711 -25.25 -4.79 -14.58
CA GLY A 711 -26.07 -4.27 -15.69
C GLY A 711 -27.57 -4.57 -15.59
N ALA A 712 -28.04 -5.06 -14.44
CA ALA A 712 -29.44 -5.37 -14.17
C ALA A 712 -30.18 -4.19 -13.51
#